data_AF-A0A6T1ZNL6-F1
#
_entry.id   AF-A0A6T1ZNL6-F1
#
_cell.length_a   1.000
_cell.length_b   1.000
_cell.length_c   1.000
_cell.angle_alpha   90.00
_cell.angle_beta   90.00
_cell.angle_gamma   90.00
#
_symmetry.space_group_name_H-M   'P 1'
#
loop_
_entity.id
_entity.type
_entity.pdbx_description
1 polymer ?
#
loop_
_entity_poly.entity_id
_entity_poly.type
_entity_poly.pdbx_seq_one_letter_code
_entity_poly.pdbx_strand_id
1 'polypeptide(L)'
;MTPSLGHLVKNITALDSHIGAVEQTVEGVGKDVDALFTLICAFMVLGMQAGFAFVEAGSIVANLRSILMKNVLDVCLCTLSWWVIGYGLARGTKIFNGFLGYEHPFHLPETGGIAWFFDLSFVATSATIVSGAMAERTKFVCYVVFTLLISGIIYPLVCHWVWSDQGFMKVGNPAAQVPILDFAGCGVVHMVGGISGLSGAWVVGPRPGIFIHRANLLQKKDIYVHDRLLATQKLWMVIGTLGLWVGWYGFNCGSVGGIVGQVETVALVAINTTVAAIVGAVAAAVVSHLHHKIFVIDKVLLGILAGLVSVTAGAPYYYPPAAAVIGLVGFFAYYLVEMLLYKLEIDDPVSAFPVHGVCGFWGLVSAGLFQVPDLSGAPKSYGIQLLMQLLGACIIAAWSLCTSLTAFLCLKKILRGSIRILHAEHEFMQEEEEYPRIGPKGVVTLLFTDIQSSTALWEADEYVMAEALMLHDHVMRSNLKEFNGFEVKTEGDAFMGAFGNCLDACRYCTAVQHQLLTTKWPKAIYSNMMARVQDDDQGRIIWKGLRVRMGFHTGEPNDKENPVTTRTDYFGRDVNYAARVSSIGAGGQILISSASLRDMLPFYSSLSEPLQGEPPFGMEFGERYEFAELKCYVEYIGRFKLKGITTDNCEGEHLYQIVPFGLETRHFGNLRLDAEEEASAVVALPRPNLQKKLSRGSSMHRRAPQYSAGTEMAIVDVAPSSRPSINRLMGDLDIEELEVVGSTNI
;
A
#
# COMPACT_ATOMS: atom_id res chain seq x y z
N MET A 1 -47.72 34.49 -69.39
CA MET A 1 -46.34 35.01 -69.42
C MET A 1 -45.41 33.88 -69.00
N THR A 2 -44.75 33.22 -69.95
CA THR A 2 -43.68 32.27 -69.64
C THR A 2 -42.49 33.07 -69.12
N PRO A 3 -41.91 32.74 -67.95
CA PRO A 3 -40.70 33.41 -67.48
C PRO A 3 -39.62 33.28 -68.55
N SER A 4 -38.89 34.38 -68.81
CA SER A 4 -37.79 34.32 -69.76
C SER A 4 -36.75 33.33 -69.28
N LEU A 5 -36.05 32.67 -70.21
CA LEU A 5 -35.00 31.69 -69.89
C LEU A 5 -33.98 32.27 -68.88
N GLY A 6 -33.66 33.56 -68.98
CA GLY A 6 -32.77 34.25 -68.04
C GLY A 6 -33.31 34.37 -66.61
N HIS A 7 -34.62 34.54 -66.41
CA HIS A 7 -35.23 34.51 -65.07
C HIS A 7 -35.19 33.11 -64.46
N LEU A 8 -35.41 32.07 -65.27
CA LEU A 8 -35.35 30.69 -64.81
C LEU A 8 -33.92 30.32 -64.37
N VAL A 9 -32.91 30.68 -65.17
CA VAL A 9 -31.49 30.46 -64.84
C VAL A 9 -31.11 31.16 -63.54
N LYS A 10 -31.49 32.43 -63.36
CA LYS A 10 -31.20 33.18 -62.13
C LYS A 10 -31.82 32.54 -60.88
N ASN A 11 -33.05 32.05 -60.99
CA ASN A 11 -33.73 31.37 -59.88
C ASN A 11 -33.06 30.02 -59.55
N ILE A 12 -32.63 29.26 -60.56
CA ILE A 12 -31.92 27.99 -60.35
C ILE A 12 -30.57 28.25 -59.66
N THR A 13 -29.78 29.22 -60.10
CA THR A 13 -28.50 29.55 -59.46
C THR A 13 -28.69 30.04 -58.01
N ALA A 14 -29.73 30.84 -57.74
CA ALA A 14 -30.03 31.28 -56.38
C ALA A 14 -30.47 30.11 -55.47
N LEU A 15 -31.25 29.16 -56.01
CA LEU A 15 -31.64 27.95 -55.30
C LEU A 15 -30.44 27.06 -55.00
N ASP A 16 -29.53 26.87 -55.96
CA ASP A 16 -28.30 26.09 -55.80
C ASP A 16 -27.39 26.67 -54.70
N SER A 17 -27.24 28.00 -54.68
CA SER A 17 -26.52 28.72 -53.61
C SER A 17 -27.18 28.52 -52.24
N HIS A 18 -28.51 28.60 -52.16
CA HIS A 18 -29.23 28.36 -50.89
C HIS A 18 -29.11 26.90 -50.43
N ILE A 19 -29.18 25.93 -51.34
CA ILE A 19 -28.97 24.52 -51.02
C ILE A 19 -27.57 24.32 -50.46
N GLY A 20 -26.54 24.85 -51.13
CA GLY A 20 -25.16 24.76 -50.62
C GLY A 20 -24.97 25.42 -49.24
N ALA A 21 -25.65 26.53 -48.97
CA ALA A 21 -25.62 27.16 -47.64
C ALA A 21 -26.32 26.32 -46.57
N VAL A 22 -27.44 25.67 -46.91
CA VAL A 22 -28.14 24.74 -46.00
C VAL A 22 -27.27 23.50 -45.75
N GLU A 23 -26.65 22.92 -46.77
CA GLU A 23 -25.74 21.78 -46.65
C GLU A 23 -24.58 22.09 -45.70
N GLN A 24 -23.91 23.24 -45.87
CA GLN A 24 -22.86 23.69 -44.95
C GLN A 24 -23.34 23.86 -43.51
N THR A 25 -24.56 24.38 -43.34
CA THR A 25 -25.16 24.55 -42.00
C THR A 25 -25.44 23.18 -41.36
N VAL A 26 -26.00 22.24 -42.11
CA VAL A 26 -26.29 20.88 -41.63
C VAL A 26 -24.99 20.12 -41.30
N GLU A 27 -23.96 20.22 -42.13
CA GLU A 27 -22.63 19.65 -41.84
C GLU A 27 -22.00 20.28 -40.59
N GLY A 28 -22.13 21.61 -40.43
CA GLY A 28 -21.66 22.31 -39.24
C GLY A 28 -22.33 21.80 -37.97
N VAL A 29 -23.66 21.70 -37.97
CA VAL A 29 -24.43 21.14 -36.85
C VAL A 29 -24.03 19.69 -36.58
N GLY A 30 -23.80 18.89 -37.63
CA GLY A 30 -23.34 17.51 -37.48
C GLY A 30 -22.01 17.41 -36.72
N LYS A 31 -21.02 18.24 -37.10
CA LYS A 31 -19.71 18.30 -36.42
C LYS A 31 -19.85 18.75 -34.96
N ASP A 32 -20.71 19.72 -34.68
CA ASP A 32 -20.95 20.21 -33.32
C ASP A 32 -21.60 19.14 -32.44
N VAL A 33 -22.50 18.32 -32.99
CA VAL A 33 -23.12 17.19 -32.29
C VAL A 33 -22.11 16.08 -32.00
N ASP A 34 -21.25 15.73 -32.96
CA ASP A 34 -20.18 14.74 -32.74
C ASP A 34 -19.15 15.21 -31.71
N ALA A 35 -18.81 16.50 -31.74
CA ALA A 35 -17.97 17.17 -30.75
C ALA A 35 -18.57 17.09 -29.35
N LEU A 36 -19.86 17.44 -29.20
CA LEU A 36 -20.57 17.37 -27.92
C LEU A 36 -20.63 15.93 -27.39
N PHE A 37 -20.95 14.97 -28.25
CA PHE A 37 -20.98 13.55 -27.89
C PHE A 37 -19.63 13.07 -27.36
N THR A 38 -18.55 13.37 -28.09
CA THR A 38 -17.19 12.96 -27.71
C THR A 38 -16.74 13.62 -26.41
N LEU A 39 -17.06 14.90 -26.19
CA LEU A 39 -16.76 15.60 -24.94
C LEU A 39 -17.48 14.99 -23.73
N ILE A 40 -18.77 14.67 -23.86
CA ILE A 40 -19.53 14.00 -22.79
C ILE A 40 -18.90 12.63 -22.48
N CYS A 41 -18.54 11.87 -23.51
CA CYS A 41 -17.84 10.60 -23.34
C CYS A 41 -16.49 10.78 -22.64
N ALA A 42 -15.70 11.80 -23.03
CA ALA A 42 -14.43 12.13 -22.39
C ALA A 42 -14.60 12.47 -20.90
N PHE A 43 -15.63 13.24 -20.53
CA PHE A 43 -15.93 13.56 -19.13
C PHE A 43 -16.28 12.30 -18.32
N MET A 44 -17.03 11.38 -18.92
CA MET A 44 -17.35 10.10 -18.29
C MET A 44 -16.09 9.23 -18.08
N VAL A 45 -15.20 9.17 -19.06
CA VAL A 45 -13.92 8.46 -18.94
C VAL A 45 -13.03 9.10 -17.89
N LEU A 46 -12.91 10.43 -17.88
CA LEU A 46 -12.14 11.12 -16.85
C LEU A 46 -12.76 10.90 -15.45
N GLY A 47 -14.08 10.80 -15.37
CA GLY A 47 -14.81 10.41 -14.17
C GLY A 47 -14.46 9.00 -13.64
N MET A 48 -13.92 8.10 -14.49
CA MET A 48 -13.42 6.80 -14.05
C MET A 48 -12.30 6.92 -13.02
N GLN A 49 -11.56 8.04 -12.98
CA GLN A 49 -10.54 8.28 -11.95
C GLN A 49 -11.11 8.23 -10.53
N ALA A 50 -12.33 8.74 -10.32
CA ALA A 50 -13.03 8.57 -9.05
C ALA A 50 -13.41 7.10 -8.80
N GLY A 51 -13.83 6.39 -9.86
CA GLY A 51 -14.11 4.96 -9.80
C GLY A 51 -12.90 4.12 -9.35
N PHE A 52 -11.72 4.36 -9.93
CA PHE A 52 -10.47 3.72 -9.52
C PHE A 52 -10.13 4.06 -8.07
N ALA A 53 -10.22 5.33 -7.67
CA ALA A 53 -9.96 5.73 -6.29
C ALA A 53 -10.84 4.97 -5.28
N PHE A 54 -12.13 4.78 -5.59
CA PHE A 54 -13.06 4.04 -4.74
C PHE A 54 -12.82 2.52 -4.76
N VAL A 55 -12.49 1.92 -5.91
CA VAL A 55 -12.11 0.49 -5.97
C VAL A 55 -10.84 0.25 -5.18
N GLU A 56 -9.80 1.07 -5.36
CA GLU A 56 -8.56 0.96 -4.61
C GLU A 56 -8.82 1.13 -3.10
N ALA A 57 -9.54 2.18 -2.70
CA ALA A 57 -9.93 2.43 -1.31
C ALA A 57 -10.71 1.27 -0.67
N GLY A 58 -11.55 0.58 -1.44
CA GLY A 58 -12.31 -0.58 -0.97
C GLY A 58 -11.55 -1.91 -0.98
N SER A 59 -10.37 -1.96 -1.60
CA SER A 59 -9.55 -3.18 -1.76
C SER A 59 -8.39 -3.27 -0.77
N ILE A 60 -8.16 -2.21 0.01
CA ILE A 60 -7.00 -2.02 0.86
C ILE A 60 -7.41 -1.89 2.33
N VAL A 61 -6.50 -2.24 3.23
CA VAL A 61 -6.72 -2.31 4.68
C VAL A 61 -6.00 -1.22 5.45
N ALA A 62 -5.00 -0.56 4.87
CA ALA A 62 -4.24 0.50 5.51
C ALA A 62 -3.88 1.62 4.52
N ASN A 63 -3.54 2.80 5.05
CA ASN A 63 -3.04 3.94 4.29
C ASN A 63 -4.03 4.51 3.25
N LEU A 64 -5.33 4.53 3.57
CA LEU A 64 -6.38 5.09 2.71
C LEU A 64 -6.07 6.51 2.22
N ARG A 65 -5.60 7.40 3.11
CA ARG A 65 -5.19 8.77 2.72
C ARG A 65 -4.13 8.76 1.62
N SER A 66 -3.13 7.89 1.73
CA SER A 66 -2.03 7.81 0.75
C SER A 66 -2.56 7.39 -0.62
N ILE A 67 -3.50 6.45 -0.66
CA ILE A 67 -4.12 5.96 -1.90
C ILE A 67 -5.01 7.00 -2.54
N LEU A 68 -5.86 7.68 -1.78
CA LEU A 68 -6.68 8.77 -2.30
C LEU A 68 -5.81 9.92 -2.83
N MET A 69 -4.73 10.28 -2.12
CA MET A 69 -3.79 11.30 -2.59
C MET A 69 -3.10 10.89 -3.89
N LYS A 70 -2.71 9.62 -4.03
CA LYS A 70 -2.10 9.11 -5.27
C LYS A 70 -3.07 9.21 -6.45
N ASN A 71 -4.33 8.80 -6.28
CA ASN A 71 -5.32 8.87 -7.35
C ASN A 71 -5.56 10.32 -7.83
N VAL A 72 -5.66 11.28 -6.90
CA VAL A 72 -5.79 12.70 -7.26
C VAL A 72 -4.54 13.22 -8.00
N LEU A 73 -3.35 12.81 -7.59
CA LEU A 73 -2.13 13.25 -8.25
C LEU A 73 -1.86 12.54 -9.57
N ASP A 74 -2.38 11.33 -9.76
CA ASP A 74 -2.18 10.56 -10.98
C ASP A 74 -2.74 11.30 -12.18
N VAL A 75 -3.98 11.83 -12.07
CA VAL A 75 -4.57 12.65 -13.13
C VAL A 75 -3.79 13.95 -13.36
N CYS A 76 -3.30 14.62 -12.32
CA CYS A 76 -2.52 15.85 -12.44
C CYS A 76 -1.18 15.62 -13.16
N LEU A 77 -0.43 14.60 -12.73
CA LEU A 77 0.89 14.25 -13.29
C LEU A 77 0.75 13.68 -14.70
N CYS A 78 -0.27 12.85 -14.93
CA CYS A 78 -0.59 12.32 -16.24
C CYS A 78 -0.91 13.45 -17.21
N THR A 79 -1.79 14.38 -16.82
CA THR A 79 -2.14 15.56 -17.64
C THR A 79 -0.93 16.41 -17.96
N LEU A 80 -0.08 16.67 -16.96
CA LEU A 80 1.15 17.43 -17.15
C LEU A 80 2.08 16.76 -18.17
N SER A 81 2.37 15.47 -18.01
CA SER A 81 3.29 14.75 -18.89
C SER A 81 2.69 14.52 -20.28
N TRP A 82 1.38 14.27 -20.38
CA TRP A 82 0.65 14.19 -21.65
C TRP A 82 0.70 15.51 -22.42
N TRP A 83 0.46 16.63 -21.75
CA TRP A 83 0.53 17.96 -22.34
C TRP A 83 1.95 18.32 -22.78
N VAL A 84 2.96 18.04 -21.95
CA VAL A 84 4.36 18.39 -22.24
C VAL A 84 4.90 17.59 -23.43
N ILE A 85 4.68 16.27 -23.47
CA ILE A 85 5.32 15.42 -24.48
C ILE A 85 4.45 14.26 -24.97
N GLY A 86 3.58 13.69 -24.12
CA GLY A 86 2.85 12.46 -24.44
C GLY A 86 1.96 12.58 -25.67
N TYR A 87 1.18 13.66 -25.79
CA TYR A 87 0.32 13.88 -26.96
C TYR A 87 1.12 13.99 -28.25
N GLY A 88 2.24 14.73 -28.23
CA GLY A 88 3.13 14.88 -29.38
C GLY A 88 3.73 13.54 -29.83
N LEU A 89 4.01 12.62 -28.90
CA LEU A 89 4.51 11.28 -29.23
C LEU A 89 3.41 10.36 -29.79
N ALA A 90 2.19 10.47 -29.28
CA ALA A 90 1.05 9.67 -29.72
C ALA A 90 0.49 10.13 -31.08
N ARG A 91 0.28 11.44 -31.24
CA ARG A 91 -0.48 12.05 -32.34
C ARG A 91 0.31 13.08 -33.17
N GLY A 92 1.62 13.21 -32.96
CA GLY A 92 2.45 14.18 -33.69
C GLY A 92 2.45 13.95 -35.20
N THR A 93 2.59 15.04 -35.97
CA THR A 93 2.51 14.98 -37.44
C THR A 93 3.83 14.53 -38.08
N LYS A 94 4.96 14.77 -37.40
CA LYS A 94 6.26 14.26 -37.85
C LYS A 94 6.39 12.82 -37.38
N ILE A 95 6.66 11.92 -38.33
CA ILE A 95 6.64 10.47 -38.09
C ILE A 95 8.05 9.89 -38.18
N PHE A 96 8.43 9.08 -37.20
CA PHE A 96 9.65 8.29 -37.23
C PHE A 96 9.33 6.81 -37.51
N ASN A 97 9.33 6.42 -38.80
CA ASN A 97 9.12 5.04 -39.28
C ASN A 97 7.87 4.34 -38.68
N GLY A 98 6.81 5.09 -38.35
CA GLY A 98 5.60 4.59 -37.69
C GLY A 98 5.81 4.12 -36.24
N PHE A 99 7.00 4.28 -35.67
CA PHE A 99 7.34 3.92 -34.30
C PHE A 99 6.99 5.03 -33.31
N LEU A 100 7.11 6.30 -33.69
CA LEU A 100 6.60 7.40 -32.88
C LEU A 100 6.22 8.58 -33.77
N GLY A 101 5.22 9.33 -33.32
CA GLY A 101 5.03 10.71 -33.73
C GLY A 101 5.97 11.59 -32.92
N TYR A 102 6.26 12.79 -33.39
CA TYR A 102 6.95 13.77 -32.57
C TYR A 102 6.58 15.19 -32.97
N GLU A 103 6.48 16.06 -31.98
CA GLU A 103 6.31 17.50 -32.13
C GLU A 103 7.13 18.25 -31.08
N HIS A 104 7.11 19.58 -31.15
CA HIS A 104 7.65 20.41 -30.09
C HIS A 104 6.92 20.13 -28.76
N PRO A 105 7.60 20.23 -27.61
CA PRO A 105 6.93 20.13 -26.32
C PRO A 105 5.76 21.11 -26.21
N PHE A 106 4.73 20.74 -25.45
CA PHE A 106 3.48 21.52 -25.28
C PHE A 106 2.64 21.67 -26.56
N HIS A 107 2.85 20.81 -27.56
CA HIS A 107 2.06 20.83 -28.78
C HIS A 107 0.57 20.62 -28.48
N LEU A 108 -0.22 21.64 -28.81
CA LEU A 108 -1.67 21.56 -28.90
C LEU A 108 -2.07 21.60 -30.37
N PRO A 109 -2.99 20.73 -30.82
CA PRO A 109 -3.39 20.71 -32.21
C PRO A 109 -4.27 21.93 -32.52
N GLU A 110 -4.05 22.59 -33.66
CA GLU A 110 -4.85 23.76 -34.10
C GLU A 110 -6.33 23.41 -34.31
N THR A 111 -6.62 22.17 -34.68
CA THR A 111 -7.94 21.57 -34.78
C THR A 111 -7.93 20.21 -34.08
N GLY A 112 -9.03 19.80 -33.43
CA GLY A 112 -9.08 18.50 -32.73
C GLY A 112 -8.70 18.53 -31.24
N GLY A 113 -8.83 19.67 -30.56
CA GLY A 113 -8.64 19.76 -29.10
C GLY A 113 -9.55 18.81 -28.29
N ILE A 114 -10.69 18.40 -28.86
CA ILE A 114 -11.56 17.38 -28.26
C ILE A 114 -10.89 15.99 -28.27
N ALA A 115 -10.22 15.62 -29.37
CA ALA A 115 -9.47 14.37 -29.45
C ALA A 115 -8.29 14.36 -28.48
N TRP A 116 -7.62 15.53 -28.30
CA TRP A 116 -6.58 15.69 -27.28
C TRP A 116 -7.10 15.35 -25.88
N PHE A 117 -8.27 15.88 -25.52
CA PHE A 117 -8.88 15.66 -24.20
C PHE A 117 -9.44 14.24 -24.04
N PHE A 118 -10.00 13.67 -25.11
CA PHE A 118 -10.44 12.27 -25.12
C PHE A 118 -9.24 11.33 -24.91
N ASP A 119 -8.15 11.49 -25.66
CA ASP A 119 -6.94 10.67 -25.49
C ASP A 119 -6.31 10.84 -24.09
N LEU A 120 -6.33 12.07 -23.53
CA LEU A 120 -5.88 12.34 -22.16
C LEU A 120 -6.60 11.43 -21.15
N SER A 121 -7.92 11.28 -21.29
CA SER A 121 -8.72 10.47 -20.38
C SER A 121 -8.34 8.97 -20.42
N PHE A 122 -7.86 8.47 -21.56
CA PHE A 122 -7.41 7.08 -21.72
C PHE A 122 -6.02 6.84 -21.15
N VAL A 123 -5.07 7.76 -21.36
CA VAL A 123 -3.74 7.65 -20.75
C VAL A 123 -3.80 7.76 -19.23
N ALA A 124 -4.69 8.61 -18.69
CA ALA A 124 -4.94 8.69 -17.25
C ALA A 124 -5.48 7.36 -16.71
N THR A 125 -6.36 6.69 -17.47
CA THR A 125 -6.86 5.36 -17.14
C THR A 125 -5.74 4.31 -17.14
N SER A 126 -4.81 4.35 -18.11
CA SER A 126 -3.68 3.42 -18.12
C SER A 126 -2.72 3.63 -16.95
N ALA A 127 -2.51 4.88 -16.52
CA ALA A 127 -1.62 5.21 -15.41
C ALA A 127 -2.17 4.70 -14.06
N THR A 128 -3.46 4.92 -13.80
CA THR A 128 -4.09 4.56 -12.51
C THR A 128 -4.22 3.05 -12.31
N ILE A 129 -4.28 2.25 -13.38
CA ILE A 129 -4.20 0.78 -13.25
C ILE A 129 -2.91 0.35 -12.52
N VAL A 130 -1.81 1.08 -12.74
CA VAL A 130 -0.52 0.78 -12.13
C VAL A 130 -0.50 1.16 -10.65
N SER A 131 -1.23 2.21 -10.25
CA SER A 131 -1.29 2.62 -8.84
C SER A 131 -1.90 1.55 -7.95
N GLY A 132 -3.02 0.97 -8.38
CA GLY A 132 -3.73 -0.08 -7.64
C GLY A 132 -2.92 -1.36 -7.48
N ALA A 133 -2.24 -1.82 -8.54
CA ALA A 133 -1.32 -2.97 -8.49
C ALA A 133 -0.20 -2.78 -7.45
N MET A 134 0.11 -1.52 -7.13
CA MET A 134 1.21 -1.16 -6.27
C MET A 134 0.81 -0.64 -4.87
N ALA A 135 -0.47 -0.66 -4.53
CA ALA A 135 -1.03 0.01 -3.35
C ALA A 135 -0.40 -0.44 -2.01
N GLU A 136 -0.55 0.41 -0.98
CA GLU A 136 -0.11 0.24 0.42
C GLU A 136 1.40 0.23 0.72
N ARG A 137 2.24 -0.37 -0.14
CA ARG A 137 3.67 -0.65 0.20
C ARG A 137 4.71 0.09 -0.65
N THR A 138 4.30 0.89 -1.63
CA THR A 138 5.24 1.54 -2.54
C THR A 138 5.51 2.99 -2.11
N LYS A 139 6.77 3.42 -2.16
CA LYS A 139 7.13 4.82 -1.84
C LYS A 139 6.46 5.77 -2.80
N PHE A 140 5.97 6.90 -2.28
CA PHE A 140 5.23 7.89 -3.03
C PHE A 140 5.99 8.42 -4.26
N VAL A 141 7.30 8.68 -4.13
CA VAL A 141 8.16 9.15 -5.24
C VAL A 141 8.19 8.17 -6.43
N CYS A 142 8.01 6.87 -6.19
CA CYS A 142 8.00 5.88 -7.26
C CYS A 142 6.74 6.01 -8.13
N TYR A 143 5.59 6.32 -7.52
CA TYR A 143 4.38 6.63 -8.28
C TYR A 143 4.58 7.88 -9.12
N VAL A 144 5.07 8.98 -8.53
CA VAL A 144 5.27 10.24 -9.25
C VAL A 144 6.14 10.04 -10.50
N VAL A 145 7.31 9.42 -10.34
CA VAL A 145 8.23 9.22 -11.47
C VAL A 145 7.64 8.25 -12.49
N PHE A 146 7.02 7.16 -12.03
CA PHE A 146 6.47 6.16 -12.96
C PHE A 146 5.26 6.69 -13.73
N THR A 147 4.35 7.44 -13.09
CA THR A 147 3.21 8.10 -13.74
C THR A 147 3.69 9.03 -14.86
N LEU A 148 4.70 9.86 -14.60
CA LEU A 148 5.28 10.75 -15.63
C LEU A 148 5.87 9.95 -16.81
N LEU A 149 6.52 8.82 -16.54
CA LEU A 149 7.11 7.95 -17.57
C LEU A 149 6.05 7.21 -18.39
N ILE A 150 5.03 6.64 -17.75
CA ILE A 150 4.00 5.90 -18.46
C ILE A 150 3.18 6.83 -19.35
N SER A 151 2.76 7.99 -18.84
CA SER A 151 1.95 8.94 -19.62
C SER A 151 2.76 9.75 -20.65
N GLY A 152 4.07 9.87 -20.44
CA GLY A 152 4.95 10.66 -21.31
C GLY A 152 5.63 9.84 -22.39
N ILE A 153 5.86 8.54 -22.19
CA ILE A 153 6.66 7.70 -23.11
C ILE A 153 6.03 6.32 -23.33
N ILE A 154 5.78 5.54 -22.27
CA ILE A 154 5.44 4.11 -22.44
C ILE A 154 4.10 3.95 -23.15
N TYR A 155 3.04 4.61 -22.66
CA TYR A 155 1.72 4.56 -23.25
C TYR A 155 1.63 5.31 -24.59
N PRO A 156 2.12 6.56 -24.73
CA PRO A 156 2.03 7.29 -26.00
C PRO A 156 2.59 6.55 -27.21
N LEU A 157 3.70 5.81 -27.04
CA LEU A 157 4.27 5.02 -28.13
C LEU A 157 3.34 3.89 -28.56
N VAL A 158 2.75 3.15 -27.62
CA VAL A 158 1.77 2.11 -27.94
C VAL A 158 0.51 2.71 -28.58
N CYS A 159 0.03 3.84 -28.06
CA CYS A 159 -1.06 4.61 -28.65
C CYS A 159 -0.73 5.00 -30.11
N HIS A 160 0.48 5.47 -30.38
CA HIS A 160 0.92 5.77 -31.74
C HIS A 160 0.87 4.53 -32.64
N TRP A 161 1.41 3.41 -32.18
CA TRP A 161 1.51 2.19 -33.00
C TRP A 161 0.15 1.70 -33.46
N VAL A 162 -0.84 1.75 -32.57
CA VAL A 162 -2.17 1.15 -32.76
C VAL A 162 -3.20 2.14 -33.30
N TRP A 163 -3.24 3.37 -32.76
CA TRP A 163 -4.30 4.34 -33.04
C TRP A 163 -3.90 5.50 -33.93
N SER A 164 -2.60 5.70 -34.22
CA SER A 164 -2.21 6.67 -35.24
C SER A 164 -2.46 6.09 -36.64
N ASP A 165 -2.94 6.94 -37.54
CA ASP A 165 -3.04 6.63 -38.97
C ASP A 165 -1.69 6.30 -39.60
N GLN A 166 -0.57 6.62 -38.93
CA GLN A 166 0.78 6.37 -39.40
C GLN A 166 1.53 5.34 -38.53
N GLY A 167 0.86 4.75 -37.54
CA GLY A 167 1.45 3.75 -36.65
C GLY A 167 1.85 2.49 -37.41
N PHE A 168 2.97 1.87 -37.05
CA PHE A 168 3.46 0.70 -37.77
C PHE A 168 2.53 -0.52 -37.68
N MET A 169 1.66 -0.61 -36.67
CA MET A 169 0.65 -1.68 -36.58
C MET A 169 -0.59 -1.42 -37.45
N LYS A 170 -0.72 -0.21 -38.01
CA LYS A 170 -1.77 0.18 -38.95
C LYS A 170 -1.26 0.27 -40.40
N VAL A 171 -0.05 0.78 -40.62
CA VAL A 171 0.51 1.08 -41.97
C VAL A 171 1.81 0.31 -42.30
N GLY A 172 2.56 -0.14 -41.29
CA GLY A 172 3.99 -0.50 -41.44
C GLY A 172 4.33 -1.98 -41.57
N ASN A 173 3.37 -2.89 -41.67
CA ASN A 173 3.66 -4.33 -41.76
C ASN A 173 3.52 -4.84 -43.21
N PRO A 174 4.60 -5.34 -43.86
CA PRO A 174 4.54 -5.94 -45.21
C PRO A 174 3.61 -7.15 -45.33
N ALA A 175 3.17 -7.75 -44.21
CA ALA A 175 2.12 -8.77 -44.15
C ALA A 175 0.70 -8.21 -43.91
N ALA A 176 0.55 -6.91 -43.65
CA ALA A 176 -0.67 -6.28 -43.13
C ALA A 176 -1.43 -5.43 -44.16
N GLN A 177 -2.23 -6.11 -44.97
CA GLN A 177 -3.45 -5.47 -45.48
C GLN A 177 -4.56 -5.42 -44.40
N VAL A 178 -4.28 -5.85 -43.16
CA VAL A 178 -5.27 -6.03 -42.08
C VAL A 178 -4.72 -5.39 -40.78
N PRO A 179 -5.36 -4.33 -40.26
CA PRO A 179 -4.94 -3.68 -39.02
C PRO A 179 -5.33 -4.51 -37.78
N ILE A 180 -4.64 -4.25 -36.66
CA ILE A 180 -5.07 -4.77 -35.35
C ILE A 180 -6.38 -4.09 -34.95
N LEU A 181 -7.34 -4.87 -34.46
CA LEU A 181 -8.57 -4.39 -33.86
C LEU A 181 -8.35 -4.15 -32.37
N ASP A 182 -8.19 -2.88 -32.00
CA ASP A 182 -8.23 -2.45 -30.61
C ASP A 182 -9.08 -1.19 -30.50
N PHE A 183 -10.41 -1.39 -30.54
CA PHE A 183 -11.38 -0.31 -30.69
C PHE A 183 -11.29 0.75 -29.58
N ALA A 184 -11.30 0.33 -28.31
CA ALA A 184 -11.23 1.24 -27.17
C ALA A 184 -10.04 0.95 -26.23
N GLY A 185 -9.17 -0.03 -26.50
CA GLY A 185 -7.88 -0.13 -25.80
C GLY A 185 -7.77 -1.29 -24.81
N CYS A 186 -8.16 -2.50 -25.18
CA CYS A 186 -7.71 -3.70 -24.45
C CYS A 186 -6.19 -3.80 -24.45
N GLY A 187 -5.54 -3.52 -25.58
CA GLY A 187 -4.09 -3.48 -25.69
C GLY A 187 -3.54 -2.17 -25.17
N VAL A 188 -3.94 -1.06 -25.81
CA VAL A 188 -3.35 0.26 -25.59
C VAL A 188 -3.49 0.75 -24.14
N VAL A 189 -4.64 0.51 -23.49
CA VAL A 189 -4.89 0.98 -22.12
C VAL A 189 -4.70 -0.16 -21.12
N HIS A 190 -5.46 -1.24 -21.28
CA HIS A 190 -5.56 -2.26 -20.22
C HIS A 190 -4.33 -3.17 -20.16
N MET A 191 -3.79 -3.65 -21.29
CA MET A 191 -2.55 -4.43 -21.26
C MET A 191 -1.36 -3.56 -20.86
N VAL A 192 -1.24 -2.33 -21.37
CA VAL A 192 -0.16 -1.43 -20.99
C VAL A 192 -0.19 -1.16 -19.49
N GLY A 193 -1.32 -0.72 -18.94
CA GLY A 193 -1.48 -0.49 -17.51
C GLY A 193 -1.29 -1.77 -16.68
N GLY A 194 -1.94 -2.88 -17.06
CA GLY A 194 -1.90 -4.13 -16.29
C GLY A 194 -0.51 -4.75 -16.22
N ILE A 195 0.22 -4.80 -17.34
CA ILE A 195 1.59 -5.37 -17.40
C ILE A 195 2.60 -4.44 -16.71
N SER A 196 2.40 -3.13 -16.83
CA SER A 196 3.18 -2.14 -16.08
C SER A 196 2.96 -2.30 -14.56
N GLY A 197 1.71 -2.50 -14.15
CA GLY A 197 1.31 -2.79 -12.77
C GLY A 197 1.92 -4.09 -12.25
N LEU A 198 1.91 -5.17 -13.04
CA LEU A 198 2.58 -6.43 -12.69
C LEU A 198 4.09 -6.22 -12.47
N SER A 199 4.74 -5.48 -13.37
CA SER A 199 6.17 -5.17 -13.26
C SER A 199 6.46 -4.44 -11.95
N GLY A 200 5.63 -3.46 -11.59
CA GLY A 200 5.72 -2.73 -10.34
C GLY A 200 5.49 -3.62 -9.11
N ALA A 201 4.42 -4.41 -9.11
CA ALA A 201 4.09 -5.34 -8.02
C ALA A 201 5.22 -6.36 -7.79
N TRP A 202 5.82 -6.87 -8.86
CA TRP A 202 6.93 -7.82 -8.77
C TRP A 202 8.21 -7.20 -8.20
N VAL A 203 8.60 -5.99 -8.66
CA VAL A 203 9.85 -5.35 -8.20
C VAL A 203 9.73 -4.80 -6.77
N VAL A 204 8.53 -4.30 -6.39
CA VAL A 204 8.25 -3.82 -5.02
C VAL A 204 8.16 -4.99 -4.03
N GLY A 205 7.63 -6.12 -4.48
CA GLY A 205 7.40 -7.31 -3.66
C GLY A 205 6.12 -7.22 -2.81
N PRO A 206 5.79 -8.31 -2.10
CA PRO A 206 4.50 -8.44 -1.46
C PRO A 206 4.36 -7.66 -0.15
N ARG A 207 3.12 -7.28 0.18
CA ARG A 207 2.79 -6.69 1.47
C ARG A 207 3.16 -7.65 2.61
N PRO A 208 3.69 -7.15 3.73
CA PRO A 208 4.10 -8.00 4.85
C PRO A 208 2.96 -8.94 5.30
N GLY A 209 3.25 -10.22 5.52
CA GLY A 209 2.32 -11.18 6.13
C GLY A 209 1.06 -11.54 5.32
N ILE A 210 0.85 -10.96 4.12
CA ILE A 210 -0.41 -11.10 3.37
C ILE A 210 -0.71 -12.56 2.98
N PHE A 211 0.32 -13.32 2.60
CA PHE A 211 0.17 -14.73 2.20
C PHE A 211 -0.04 -15.65 3.39
N ILE A 212 0.57 -15.34 4.54
CA ILE A 212 0.37 -16.09 5.80
C ILE A 212 -1.05 -15.84 6.31
N HIS A 213 -1.50 -14.58 6.31
CA HIS A 213 -2.87 -14.22 6.68
C HIS A 213 -3.91 -14.92 5.77
N ARG A 214 -3.73 -14.86 4.44
CA ARG A 214 -4.60 -15.56 3.48
C ARG A 214 -4.58 -17.08 3.67
N ALA A 215 -3.40 -17.67 3.90
CA ALA A 215 -3.29 -19.12 4.14
C ALA A 215 -4.07 -19.54 5.40
N ASN A 216 -4.00 -18.76 6.47
CA ASN A 216 -4.74 -19.00 7.70
C ASN A 216 -6.26 -18.84 7.50
N LEU A 217 -6.71 -17.85 6.73
CA LEU A 217 -8.13 -17.68 6.37
C LEU A 217 -8.67 -18.87 5.56
N LEU A 218 -7.91 -19.33 4.57
CA LEU A 218 -8.25 -20.52 3.78
C LEU A 218 -8.30 -21.79 4.64
N GLN A 219 -7.42 -21.91 5.64
CA GLN A 219 -7.35 -23.06 6.53
C GLN A 219 -8.47 -23.08 7.59
N LYS A 220 -8.91 -21.92 8.08
CA LYS A 220 -9.98 -21.83 9.09
C LYS A 220 -11.41 -21.88 8.53
N LYS A 221 -11.60 -21.81 7.20
CA LYS A 221 -12.94 -21.59 6.57
C LYS A 221 -13.68 -20.35 7.12
N ASP A 222 -12.98 -19.45 7.83
CA ASP A 222 -13.53 -18.28 8.51
C ASP A 222 -13.51 -17.04 7.59
N ILE A 223 -14.01 -17.18 6.37
CA ILE A 223 -14.26 -16.02 5.49
C ILE A 223 -15.27 -15.05 6.15
N TYR A 224 -16.12 -15.57 7.05
CA TYR A 224 -17.21 -14.88 7.74
C TYR A 224 -16.84 -13.79 8.74
N VAL A 225 -15.58 -13.75 9.22
CA VAL A 225 -15.15 -12.75 10.23
C VAL A 225 -14.56 -11.51 9.55
N HIS A 226 -13.90 -11.66 8.39
CA HIS A 226 -13.29 -10.53 7.69
C HIS A 226 -14.32 -9.67 6.92
N ASP A 227 -15.36 -10.28 6.35
CA ASP A 227 -16.41 -9.56 5.61
C ASP A 227 -17.27 -8.64 6.50
N ARG A 228 -17.40 -8.96 7.80
CA ARG A 228 -18.18 -8.15 8.76
C ARG A 228 -17.45 -6.92 9.29
N LEU A 229 -16.11 -6.92 9.29
CA LEU A 229 -15.30 -5.82 9.79
C LEU A 229 -14.99 -4.76 8.71
N LEU A 230 -15.38 -5.00 7.45
CA LEU A 230 -14.99 -4.18 6.29
C LEU A 230 -16.19 -3.68 5.46
N ALA A 231 -17.42 -3.68 6.02
CA ALA A 231 -18.63 -3.32 5.29
C ALA A 231 -18.52 -1.94 4.60
N THR A 232 -17.91 -0.96 5.25
CA THR A 232 -17.64 0.38 4.69
C THR A 232 -16.64 0.34 3.52
N GLN A 233 -15.63 -0.54 3.58
CA GLN A 233 -14.68 -0.70 2.48
C GLN A 233 -15.33 -1.38 1.26
N LYS A 234 -16.18 -2.38 1.48
CA LYS A 234 -16.95 -3.02 0.40
C LYS A 234 -17.91 -2.04 -0.27
N LEU A 235 -18.49 -1.12 0.50
CA LEU A 235 -19.31 -0.03 -0.05
C LEU A 235 -18.51 0.81 -1.05
N TRP A 236 -17.27 1.21 -0.72
CA TRP A 236 -16.42 1.94 -1.65
C TRP A 236 -16.12 1.15 -2.91
N MET A 237 -15.79 -0.15 -2.79
CA MET A 237 -15.55 -0.99 -3.96
C MET A 237 -16.80 -1.08 -4.86
N VAL A 238 -18.00 -1.18 -4.29
CA VAL A 238 -19.28 -1.17 -5.03
C VAL A 238 -19.47 0.16 -5.76
N ILE A 239 -19.37 1.29 -5.06
CA ILE A 239 -19.52 2.63 -5.65
C ILE A 239 -18.49 2.83 -6.77
N GLY A 240 -17.24 2.44 -6.52
CA GLY A 240 -16.16 2.53 -7.50
C GLY A 240 -16.44 1.70 -8.75
N THR A 241 -16.82 0.43 -8.58
CA THR A 241 -17.10 -0.47 -9.72
C THR A 241 -18.29 0.00 -10.55
N LEU A 242 -19.37 0.47 -9.91
CA LEU A 242 -20.52 1.04 -10.61
C LEU A 242 -20.16 2.35 -11.32
N GLY A 243 -19.34 3.20 -10.69
CA GLY A 243 -18.80 4.40 -11.32
C GLY A 243 -17.93 4.09 -12.53
N LEU A 244 -17.07 3.08 -12.44
CA LEU A 244 -16.27 2.58 -13.57
C LEU A 244 -17.16 2.05 -14.69
N TRP A 245 -18.23 1.31 -14.39
CA TRP A 245 -19.17 0.83 -15.40
C TRP A 245 -19.83 2.01 -16.14
N VAL A 246 -20.33 3.02 -15.40
CA VAL A 246 -20.89 4.23 -16.03
C VAL A 246 -19.85 4.89 -16.94
N GLY A 247 -18.62 5.07 -16.45
CA GLY A 247 -17.51 5.62 -17.24
C GLY A 247 -17.17 4.79 -18.48
N TRP A 248 -17.35 3.47 -18.42
CA TRP A 248 -17.10 2.54 -19.52
C TRP A 248 -18.02 2.75 -20.72
N TYR A 249 -19.22 3.32 -20.53
CA TYR A 249 -20.04 3.75 -21.66
C TYR A 249 -19.38 4.91 -22.40
N GLY A 250 -18.82 5.89 -21.69
CA GLY A 250 -18.02 6.94 -22.31
C GLY A 250 -16.76 6.38 -23.00
N PHE A 251 -16.13 5.39 -22.36
CA PHE A 251 -14.93 4.73 -22.87
C PHE A 251 -15.21 4.02 -24.20
N ASN A 252 -16.17 3.09 -24.23
CA ASN A 252 -16.45 2.29 -25.42
C ASN A 252 -17.29 3.08 -26.44
N CYS A 253 -18.40 3.70 -26.05
CA CYS A 253 -19.26 4.40 -27.01
C CYS A 253 -18.56 5.64 -27.59
N GLY A 254 -17.74 6.34 -26.80
CA GLY A 254 -16.96 7.47 -27.28
C GLY A 254 -15.94 7.09 -28.35
N SER A 255 -15.39 5.88 -28.30
CA SER A 255 -14.44 5.35 -29.30
C SER A 255 -15.05 5.13 -30.69
N VAL A 256 -16.37 5.26 -30.86
CA VAL A 256 -17.00 5.35 -32.18
C VAL A 256 -16.56 6.63 -32.93
N GLY A 257 -16.15 7.67 -32.19
CA GLY A 257 -15.60 8.91 -32.73
C GLY A 257 -16.64 9.94 -33.20
N GLY A 258 -17.93 9.60 -33.12
CA GLY A 258 -19.07 10.44 -33.48
C GLY A 258 -20.38 9.68 -33.36
N ILE A 259 -21.50 10.39 -33.29
CA ILE A 259 -22.86 9.82 -33.18
C ILE A 259 -23.69 10.08 -34.44
N VAL A 260 -23.39 11.14 -35.19
CA VAL A 260 -24.13 11.48 -36.41
C VAL A 260 -23.93 10.39 -37.46
N GLY A 261 -25.04 9.77 -37.87
CA GLY A 261 -25.01 8.62 -38.79
C GLY A 261 -24.51 7.30 -38.17
N GLN A 262 -24.18 7.26 -36.88
CA GLN A 262 -23.59 6.10 -36.19
C GLN A 262 -24.38 5.61 -34.97
N VAL A 263 -25.63 6.05 -34.80
CA VAL A 263 -26.47 5.73 -33.63
C VAL A 263 -26.58 4.22 -33.36
N GLU A 264 -26.79 3.41 -34.41
CA GLU A 264 -26.88 1.95 -34.27
C GLU A 264 -25.58 1.30 -33.80
N THR A 265 -24.43 1.80 -34.28
CA THR A 265 -23.11 1.35 -33.83
C THR A 265 -22.91 1.68 -32.35
N VAL A 266 -23.23 2.91 -31.95
CA VAL A 266 -23.15 3.35 -30.54
C VAL A 266 -24.05 2.50 -29.65
N ALA A 267 -25.28 2.21 -30.08
CA ALA A 267 -26.22 1.37 -29.35
C ALA A 267 -25.70 -0.07 -29.21
N LEU A 268 -25.16 -0.66 -30.28
CA LEU A 268 -24.57 -1.99 -30.27
C LEU A 268 -23.39 -2.07 -29.28
N VAL A 269 -22.51 -1.07 -29.30
CA VAL A 269 -21.36 -0.98 -28.39
C VAL A 269 -21.83 -0.91 -26.92
N ALA A 270 -22.85 -0.12 -26.62
CA ALA A 270 -23.42 -0.04 -25.27
C ALA A 270 -24.02 -1.39 -24.81
N ILE A 271 -24.74 -2.08 -25.70
CA ILE A 271 -25.30 -3.42 -25.42
C ILE A 271 -24.18 -4.42 -25.16
N ASN A 272 -23.17 -4.49 -26.03
CA ASN A 272 -22.06 -5.43 -25.88
C ASN A 272 -21.26 -5.17 -24.60
N THR A 273 -21.05 -3.90 -24.25
CA THR A 273 -20.42 -3.48 -22.98
C THR A 273 -21.21 -4.00 -21.78
N THR A 274 -22.53 -3.82 -21.80
CA THR A 274 -23.44 -4.27 -20.72
C THR A 274 -23.47 -5.79 -20.61
N VAL A 275 -23.63 -6.48 -21.74
CA VAL A 275 -23.78 -7.94 -21.79
C VAL A 275 -22.51 -8.64 -21.30
N ALA A 276 -21.33 -8.17 -21.70
CA ALA A 276 -20.07 -8.74 -21.21
C ALA A 276 -19.90 -8.55 -19.69
N ALA A 277 -20.22 -7.35 -19.18
CA ALA A 277 -20.16 -7.03 -17.75
C ALA A 277 -21.06 -7.93 -16.90
N ILE A 278 -22.34 -8.07 -17.27
CA ILE A 278 -23.29 -8.88 -16.49
C ILE A 278 -22.94 -10.36 -16.51
N VAL A 279 -22.44 -10.88 -17.64
CA VAL A 279 -22.09 -12.30 -17.73
C VAL A 279 -20.86 -12.60 -16.90
N GLY A 280 -19.87 -11.71 -16.88
CA GLY A 280 -18.73 -11.80 -15.97
C GLY A 280 -19.17 -11.77 -14.49
N ALA A 281 -20.10 -10.88 -14.13
CA ALA A 281 -20.67 -10.79 -12.78
C ALA A 281 -21.40 -12.06 -12.34
N VAL A 282 -22.28 -12.59 -13.21
CA VAL A 282 -23.06 -13.80 -12.94
C VAL A 282 -22.14 -15.01 -12.81
N ALA A 283 -21.14 -15.15 -13.70
CA ALA A 283 -20.15 -16.22 -13.60
C ALA A 283 -19.39 -16.17 -12.27
N ALA A 284 -18.97 -14.98 -11.84
CA ALA A 284 -18.34 -14.76 -10.55
C ALA A 284 -19.25 -15.10 -9.36
N ALA A 285 -20.52 -14.70 -9.41
CA ALA A 285 -21.50 -15.03 -8.37
C ALA A 285 -21.69 -16.55 -8.26
N VAL A 286 -21.84 -17.25 -9.39
CA VAL A 286 -22.00 -18.70 -9.43
C VAL A 286 -20.75 -19.40 -8.90
N VAL A 287 -19.57 -19.08 -9.42
CA VAL A 287 -18.32 -19.73 -9.01
C VAL A 287 -18.00 -19.45 -7.54
N SER A 288 -18.19 -18.22 -7.06
CA SER A 288 -17.98 -17.89 -5.65
C SER A 288 -18.94 -18.66 -4.74
N HIS A 289 -20.22 -18.78 -5.11
CA HIS A 289 -21.18 -19.58 -4.35
C HIS A 289 -20.84 -21.08 -4.35
N LEU A 290 -20.41 -21.63 -5.49
CA LEU A 290 -20.04 -23.04 -5.58
C LEU A 290 -18.82 -23.38 -4.71
N HIS A 291 -17.79 -22.51 -4.73
CA HIS A 291 -16.51 -22.71 -4.04
C HIS A 291 -16.57 -22.32 -2.54
N HIS A 292 -17.22 -21.21 -2.20
CA HIS A 292 -17.23 -20.64 -0.85
C HIS A 292 -18.57 -20.80 -0.11
N LYS A 293 -19.62 -21.31 -0.76
CA LYS A 293 -21.00 -21.42 -0.22
C LYS A 293 -21.69 -20.08 0.08
N ILE A 294 -21.06 -18.97 -0.30
CA ILE A 294 -21.57 -17.60 -0.18
C ILE A 294 -21.27 -16.84 -1.47
N PHE A 295 -22.04 -15.79 -1.75
CA PHE A 295 -21.70 -14.84 -2.82
C PHE A 295 -20.64 -13.88 -2.30
N VAL A 296 -19.44 -13.93 -2.88
CA VAL A 296 -18.34 -13.04 -2.48
C VAL A 296 -18.39 -11.78 -3.33
N ILE A 297 -18.75 -10.66 -2.71
CA ILE A 297 -19.00 -9.38 -3.41
C ILE A 297 -17.79 -8.93 -4.24
N ASP A 298 -16.57 -9.04 -3.71
CA ASP A 298 -15.33 -8.69 -4.42
C ASP A 298 -15.20 -9.42 -5.74
N LYS A 299 -15.54 -10.72 -5.76
CA LYS A 299 -15.44 -11.55 -6.97
C LYS A 299 -16.47 -11.12 -7.99
N VAL A 300 -17.68 -10.77 -7.56
CA VAL A 300 -18.74 -10.28 -8.45
C VAL A 300 -18.33 -8.95 -9.07
N LEU A 301 -17.80 -8.02 -8.27
CA LEU A 301 -17.34 -6.71 -8.73
C LEU A 301 -16.15 -6.82 -9.70
N LEU A 302 -15.15 -7.64 -9.38
CA LEU A 302 -14.04 -7.92 -10.30
C LEU A 302 -14.49 -8.69 -11.55
N GLY A 303 -15.53 -9.51 -11.45
CA GLY A 303 -16.18 -10.17 -12.58
C GLY A 303 -16.84 -9.18 -13.54
N ILE A 304 -17.48 -8.12 -13.03
CA ILE A 304 -17.98 -7.00 -13.84
C ILE A 304 -16.82 -6.36 -14.61
N LEU A 305 -15.74 -5.99 -13.91
CA LEU A 305 -14.58 -5.33 -14.53
C LEU A 305 -13.88 -6.23 -15.55
N ALA A 306 -13.75 -7.53 -15.27
CA ALA A 306 -13.18 -8.50 -16.21
C ALA A 306 -14.00 -8.58 -17.51
N GLY A 307 -15.34 -8.57 -17.40
CA GLY A 307 -16.24 -8.53 -18.56
C GLY A 307 -16.12 -7.24 -19.36
N LEU A 308 -16.12 -6.09 -18.67
CA LEU A 308 -15.96 -4.77 -19.26
C LEU A 308 -14.63 -4.64 -20.03
N VAL A 309 -13.51 -5.04 -19.43
CA VAL A 309 -12.19 -5.02 -20.09
C VAL A 309 -12.17 -5.95 -21.30
N SER A 310 -12.75 -7.15 -21.20
CA SER A 310 -12.64 -8.17 -22.25
C SER A 310 -13.34 -7.77 -23.55
N VAL A 311 -14.40 -6.96 -23.50
CA VAL A 311 -15.16 -6.58 -24.71
C VAL A 311 -14.61 -5.33 -25.40
N THR A 312 -13.80 -4.52 -24.72
CA THR A 312 -13.30 -3.21 -25.15
C THR A 312 -12.65 -3.19 -26.55
N ALA A 313 -11.91 -4.22 -26.95
CA ALA A 313 -11.19 -4.25 -28.25
C ALA A 313 -12.11 -4.42 -29.46
N GLY A 314 -13.27 -5.05 -29.28
CA GLY A 314 -14.12 -5.42 -30.40
C GLY A 314 -15.61 -5.20 -30.19
N ALA A 315 -15.98 -4.38 -29.21
CA ALA A 315 -17.36 -4.02 -28.91
C ALA A 315 -18.22 -3.65 -30.15
N PRO A 316 -17.75 -2.93 -31.19
CA PRO A 316 -18.57 -2.66 -32.37
C PRO A 316 -18.64 -3.84 -33.36
N TYR A 317 -17.75 -4.84 -33.24
CA TYR A 317 -17.58 -5.93 -34.19
C TYR A 317 -18.32 -7.22 -33.78
N TYR A 318 -19.07 -7.19 -32.67
CA TYR A 318 -19.73 -8.37 -32.12
C TYR A 318 -21.25 -8.25 -32.17
N TYR A 319 -21.92 -9.39 -32.31
CA TYR A 319 -23.29 -9.52 -31.82
C TYR A 319 -23.31 -9.82 -30.30
N PRO A 320 -24.37 -9.44 -29.58
CA PRO A 320 -24.45 -9.62 -28.12
C PRO A 320 -24.15 -11.02 -27.58
N PRO A 321 -24.52 -12.13 -28.26
CA PRO A 321 -24.14 -13.47 -27.79
C PRO A 321 -22.62 -13.71 -27.74
N ALA A 322 -21.85 -13.12 -28.66
CA ALA A 322 -20.40 -13.21 -28.61
C ALA A 322 -19.85 -12.39 -27.43
N ALA A 323 -20.37 -11.19 -27.19
CA ALA A 323 -20.00 -10.37 -26.03
C ALA A 323 -20.26 -11.11 -24.69
N ALA A 324 -21.34 -11.89 -24.59
CA ALA A 324 -21.60 -12.75 -23.44
C ALA A 324 -20.51 -13.80 -23.22
N VAL A 325 -20.13 -14.53 -24.27
CA VAL A 325 -19.04 -15.54 -24.19
C VAL A 325 -17.71 -14.88 -23.83
N ILE A 326 -17.43 -13.71 -24.40
CA ILE A 326 -16.21 -12.95 -24.12
C ILE A 326 -16.14 -12.55 -22.65
N GLY A 327 -17.25 -12.05 -22.07
CA GLY A 327 -17.33 -11.73 -20.65
C GLY A 327 -17.17 -12.95 -19.73
N LEU A 328 -17.76 -14.09 -20.12
CA LEU A 328 -17.63 -15.36 -19.39
C LEU A 328 -16.17 -15.84 -19.34
N VAL A 329 -15.50 -15.89 -20.49
CA VAL A 329 -14.10 -16.31 -20.58
C VAL A 329 -13.18 -15.29 -19.89
N GLY A 330 -13.49 -14.00 -20.00
CA GLY A 330 -12.81 -12.94 -19.28
C GLY A 330 -12.78 -13.17 -17.78
N PHE A 331 -13.93 -13.46 -17.18
CA PHE A 331 -14.01 -13.82 -15.75
C PHE A 331 -13.12 -15.02 -15.40
N PHE A 332 -13.19 -16.11 -16.16
CA PHE A 332 -12.36 -17.29 -15.86
C PHE A 332 -10.86 -17.00 -16.03
N ALA A 333 -10.47 -16.22 -17.03
CA ALA A 333 -9.09 -15.83 -17.25
C ALA A 333 -8.56 -14.99 -16.08
N TYR A 334 -9.32 -13.97 -15.65
CA TYR A 334 -9.05 -13.19 -14.44
C TYR A 334 -8.88 -14.12 -13.22
N TYR A 335 -9.88 -14.96 -12.94
CA TYR A 335 -9.95 -15.76 -11.72
C TYR A 335 -8.79 -16.77 -11.64
N LEU A 336 -8.47 -17.43 -12.75
CA LEU A 336 -7.36 -18.39 -12.81
C LEU A 336 -5.99 -17.72 -12.62
N VAL A 337 -5.79 -16.54 -13.21
CA VAL A 337 -4.51 -15.83 -13.06
C VAL A 337 -4.36 -15.21 -11.68
N GLU A 338 -5.43 -14.71 -11.06
CA GLU A 338 -5.42 -14.27 -9.67
C GLU A 338 -4.96 -15.41 -8.73
N MET A 339 -5.50 -16.62 -8.92
CA MET A 339 -5.08 -17.82 -8.17
C MET A 339 -3.63 -18.21 -8.48
N LEU A 340 -3.14 -17.96 -9.70
CA LEU A 340 -1.74 -18.18 -10.06
C LEU A 340 -0.82 -17.16 -9.38
N LEU A 341 -1.16 -15.87 -9.38
CA LEU A 341 -0.38 -14.85 -8.68
C LEU A 341 -0.24 -15.16 -7.20
N TYR A 342 -1.33 -15.65 -6.57
CA TYR A 342 -1.28 -16.12 -5.19
C TYR A 342 -0.26 -17.24 -4.98
N LYS A 343 -0.22 -18.23 -5.88
CA LYS A 343 0.77 -19.34 -5.82
C LYS A 343 2.20 -18.88 -6.08
N LEU A 344 2.38 -17.83 -6.88
CA LEU A 344 3.68 -17.23 -7.19
C LEU A 344 4.11 -16.18 -6.16
N GLU A 345 3.31 -15.96 -5.11
CA GLU A 345 3.54 -14.95 -4.08
C GLU A 345 3.71 -13.52 -4.65
N ILE A 346 3.01 -13.23 -5.76
CA ILE A 346 2.91 -11.90 -6.34
C ILE A 346 1.65 -11.25 -5.78
N ASP A 347 1.84 -10.17 -5.03
CA ASP A 347 0.76 -9.46 -4.34
C ASP A 347 0.32 -8.22 -5.14
N ASP A 348 -0.84 -8.37 -5.77
CA ASP A 348 -1.60 -7.36 -6.49
C ASP A 348 -2.88 -7.04 -5.69
N PRO A 349 -2.91 -5.91 -4.95
CA PRO A 349 -4.00 -5.62 -3.99
C PRO A 349 -5.40 -5.57 -4.60
N VAL A 350 -5.50 -5.09 -5.84
CA VAL A 350 -6.79 -4.86 -6.52
C VAL A 350 -7.04 -5.84 -7.66
N SER A 351 -6.15 -6.82 -7.85
CA SER A 351 -6.14 -7.69 -9.04
C SER A 351 -6.06 -6.92 -10.37
N ALA A 352 -5.27 -5.84 -10.40
CA ALA A 352 -5.08 -4.99 -11.57
C ALA A 352 -4.51 -5.76 -12.77
N PHE A 353 -3.50 -6.61 -12.59
CA PHE A 353 -2.93 -7.40 -13.69
C PHE A 353 -3.92 -8.47 -14.21
N PRO A 354 -4.56 -9.29 -13.36
CA PRO A 354 -5.62 -10.19 -13.81
C PRO A 354 -6.77 -9.50 -14.55
N VAL A 355 -7.27 -8.36 -14.05
CA VAL A 355 -8.39 -7.65 -14.68
C VAL A 355 -7.95 -6.93 -15.95
N HIS A 356 -6.84 -6.21 -15.95
CA HIS A 356 -6.47 -5.36 -17.09
C HIS A 356 -5.47 -6.04 -18.03
N GLY A 357 -4.41 -6.64 -17.50
CA GLY A 357 -3.39 -7.32 -18.30
C GLY A 357 -3.93 -8.56 -19.01
N VAL A 358 -4.55 -9.47 -18.25
CA VAL A 358 -5.03 -10.75 -18.78
C VAL A 358 -6.33 -10.59 -19.57
N CYS A 359 -7.31 -9.87 -19.03
CA CYS A 359 -8.56 -9.67 -19.78
C CYS A 359 -8.34 -8.73 -20.99
N GLY A 360 -7.38 -7.80 -20.93
CA GLY A 360 -6.97 -7.01 -22.09
C GLY A 360 -6.34 -7.90 -23.18
N PHE A 361 -5.44 -8.82 -22.80
CA PHE A 361 -4.92 -9.81 -23.74
C PHE A 361 -6.04 -10.66 -24.36
N TRP A 362 -6.95 -11.18 -23.53
CA TRP A 362 -8.11 -11.93 -23.99
C TRP A 362 -8.99 -11.09 -24.92
N GLY A 363 -9.23 -9.83 -24.60
CA GLY A 363 -10.03 -8.93 -25.42
C GLY A 363 -9.46 -8.74 -26.83
N LEU A 364 -8.14 -8.52 -26.96
CA LEU A 364 -7.48 -8.47 -28.27
C LEU A 364 -7.64 -9.80 -29.02
N VAL A 365 -7.39 -10.93 -28.38
CA VAL A 365 -7.56 -12.26 -29.01
C VAL A 365 -9.00 -12.47 -29.45
N SER A 366 -9.96 -12.10 -28.60
CA SER A 366 -11.39 -12.24 -28.87
C SER A 366 -11.84 -11.42 -30.08
N ALA A 367 -11.25 -10.25 -30.32
CA ALA A 367 -11.53 -9.46 -31.51
C ALA A 367 -11.09 -10.19 -32.79
N GLY A 368 -10.04 -10.99 -32.74
CA GLY A 368 -9.63 -11.83 -33.88
C GLY A 368 -10.51 -13.05 -34.08
N LEU A 369 -11.11 -13.58 -33.01
CA LEU A 369 -11.93 -14.79 -33.03
C LEU A 369 -13.40 -14.52 -33.37
N PHE A 370 -13.97 -13.44 -32.84
CA PHE A 370 -15.41 -13.21 -32.81
C PHE A 370 -15.87 -12.00 -33.61
N GLN A 371 -14.97 -11.23 -34.22
CA GLN A 371 -15.37 -10.14 -35.13
C GLN A 371 -16.31 -10.68 -36.20
N VAL A 372 -17.32 -9.92 -36.57
CA VAL A 372 -18.23 -10.28 -37.65
C VAL A 372 -17.89 -9.43 -38.87
N PRO A 373 -17.46 -10.05 -39.98
CA PRO A 373 -17.28 -9.35 -41.24
C PRO A 373 -18.55 -8.56 -41.57
N ASP A 374 -18.37 -7.32 -42.02
CA ASP A 374 -19.44 -6.37 -42.36
C ASP A 374 -20.07 -5.60 -41.18
N LEU A 375 -19.77 -5.93 -39.91
CA LEU A 375 -20.05 -5.02 -38.79
C LEU A 375 -18.93 -3.99 -38.63
N SER A 376 -19.29 -2.71 -38.69
CA SER A 376 -18.39 -1.57 -38.40
C SER A 376 -17.04 -1.61 -39.12
N GLY A 377 -16.99 -2.18 -40.34
CA GLY A 377 -15.77 -2.28 -41.13
C GLY A 377 -14.79 -3.38 -40.70
N ALA A 378 -15.24 -4.38 -39.95
CA ALA A 378 -14.38 -5.47 -39.49
C ALA A 378 -13.74 -6.25 -40.66
N PRO A 379 -12.46 -6.65 -40.55
CA PRO A 379 -11.76 -7.36 -41.62
C PRO A 379 -12.36 -8.74 -41.93
N LYS A 380 -12.44 -9.09 -43.21
CA LYS A 380 -13.09 -10.32 -43.67
C LYS A 380 -12.36 -11.62 -43.30
N SER A 381 -11.08 -11.55 -42.91
CA SER A 381 -10.23 -12.73 -42.69
C SER A 381 -10.00 -12.99 -41.20
N TYR A 382 -10.74 -13.93 -40.62
CA TYR A 382 -10.57 -14.36 -39.23
C TYR A 382 -9.16 -14.86 -38.90
N GLY A 383 -8.58 -15.72 -39.75
CA GLY A 383 -7.27 -16.33 -39.48
C GLY A 383 -6.13 -15.31 -39.49
N ILE A 384 -6.15 -14.39 -40.46
CA ILE A 384 -5.17 -13.30 -40.53
C ILE A 384 -5.41 -12.31 -39.39
N GLN A 385 -6.68 -11.99 -39.09
CA GLN A 385 -7.01 -11.10 -37.98
C GLN A 385 -6.47 -11.66 -36.67
N LEU A 386 -6.76 -12.92 -36.34
CA LEU A 386 -6.27 -13.56 -35.12
C LEU A 386 -4.73 -13.52 -35.02
N LEU A 387 -4.03 -13.78 -36.11
CA LEU A 387 -2.57 -13.66 -36.15
C LEU A 387 -2.11 -12.23 -35.82
N MET A 388 -2.75 -11.21 -36.40
CA MET A 388 -2.43 -9.81 -36.14
C MET A 388 -2.71 -9.42 -34.69
N GLN A 389 -3.83 -9.88 -34.11
CA GLN A 389 -4.14 -9.66 -32.69
C GLN A 389 -3.08 -10.26 -31.78
N LEU A 390 -2.64 -11.50 -32.05
CA LEU A 390 -1.60 -12.17 -31.26
C LEU A 390 -0.25 -11.47 -31.37
N LEU A 391 0.16 -11.10 -32.59
CA LEU A 391 1.39 -10.34 -32.81
C LEU A 391 1.36 -8.99 -32.09
N GLY A 392 0.26 -8.26 -32.23
CA GLY A 392 -0.02 -7.02 -31.52
C GLY A 392 0.11 -7.15 -30.02
N ALA A 393 -0.62 -8.11 -29.45
CA ALA A 393 -0.62 -8.40 -28.03
C ALA A 393 0.80 -8.74 -27.52
N CYS A 394 1.57 -9.53 -28.29
CA CYS A 394 2.97 -9.82 -27.96
C CYS A 394 3.86 -8.58 -27.97
N ILE A 395 3.72 -7.70 -28.97
CA ILE A 395 4.52 -6.46 -29.06
C ILE A 395 4.18 -5.52 -27.91
N ILE A 396 2.89 -5.30 -27.63
CA ILE A 396 2.42 -4.47 -26.51
C ILE A 396 2.94 -5.05 -25.20
N ALA A 397 2.78 -6.35 -24.97
CA ALA A 397 3.23 -6.99 -23.75
C ALA A 397 4.75 -6.90 -23.55
N ALA A 398 5.53 -7.14 -24.61
CA ALA A 398 6.98 -7.04 -24.57
C ALA A 398 7.43 -5.60 -24.27
N TRP A 399 6.83 -4.61 -24.93
CA TRP A 399 7.15 -3.20 -24.70
C TRP A 399 6.83 -2.77 -23.27
N SER A 400 5.60 -3.03 -22.80
CA SER A 400 5.15 -2.63 -21.47
C SER A 400 5.94 -3.33 -20.37
N LEU A 401 6.27 -4.61 -20.53
CA LEU A 401 7.09 -5.36 -19.57
C LEU A 401 8.53 -4.82 -19.53
N CYS A 402 9.19 -4.72 -20.70
CA CYS A 402 10.59 -4.32 -20.76
C CYS A 402 10.80 -2.89 -20.25
N THR A 403 9.96 -1.94 -20.68
CA THR A 403 10.09 -0.53 -20.28
C THR A 403 9.76 -0.34 -18.81
N SER A 404 8.68 -0.95 -18.31
CA SER A 404 8.27 -0.82 -16.91
C SER A 404 9.24 -1.51 -15.95
N LEU A 405 9.69 -2.72 -16.28
CA LEU A 405 10.70 -3.41 -15.48
C LEU A 405 12.00 -2.62 -15.41
N THR A 406 12.44 -2.07 -16.54
CA THR A 406 13.61 -1.18 -16.59
C THR A 406 13.40 0.06 -15.71
N ALA A 407 12.25 0.71 -15.80
CA ALA A 407 11.93 1.89 -15.00
C ALA A 407 11.97 1.59 -13.49
N PHE A 408 11.29 0.53 -13.04
CA PHE A 408 11.26 0.15 -11.62
C PHE A 408 12.62 -0.33 -11.10
N LEU A 409 13.40 -1.07 -11.90
CA LEU A 409 14.75 -1.48 -11.52
C LEU A 409 15.71 -0.28 -11.44
N CYS A 410 15.59 0.69 -12.35
CA CYS A 410 16.34 1.95 -12.28
C CYS A 410 15.96 2.75 -11.03
N LEU A 411 14.66 2.90 -10.73
CA LEU A 411 14.18 3.53 -9.50
C LEU A 411 14.73 2.84 -8.26
N LYS A 412 14.73 1.50 -8.23
CA LYS A 412 15.31 0.71 -7.14
C LYS A 412 16.79 0.99 -6.95
N LYS A 413 17.55 1.14 -8.04
CA LYS A 413 18.96 1.49 -7.98
C LYS A 413 19.19 2.93 -7.50
N ILE A 414 18.41 3.90 -8.00
CA ILE A 414 18.52 5.33 -7.64
C ILE A 414 18.18 5.54 -6.15
N LEU A 415 17.14 4.86 -5.65
CA LEU A 415 16.68 4.97 -4.27
C LEU A 415 17.41 4.01 -3.31
N ARG A 416 18.67 3.67 -3.61
CA ARG A 416 19.57 2.85 -2.78
C ARG A 416 18.96 1.51 -2.32
N GLY A 417 18.19 0.86 -3.18
CA GLY A 417 17.65 -0.48 -2.97
C GLY A 417 16.22 -0.54 -2.42
N SER A 418 15.67 0.56 -1.89
CA SER A 418 14.34 0.57 -1.26
C SER A 418 13.35 1.48 -2.00
N ILE A 419 12.49 0.87 -2.82
CA ILE A 419 11.29 1.48 -3.44
C ILE A 419 10.01 1.20 -2.64
N ARG A 420 10.15 0.43 -1.56
CA ARG A 420 9.09 0.00 -0.66
C ARG A 420 9.10 0.88 0.58
N ILE A 421 7.93 1.18 1.12
CA ILE A 421 7.80 1.83 2.42
C ILE A 421 8.16 0.81 3.50
N LEU A 422 9.20 1.11 4.29
CA LEU A 422 9.57 0.35 5.49
C LEU A 422 8.70 0.86 6.66
N HIS A 423 8.38 0.01 7.64
CA HIS A 423 7.38 0.28 8.69
C HIS A 423 7.50 1.64 9.42
N ALA A 424 8.66 2.31 9.38
CA ALA A 424 8.88 3.63 9.95
C ALA A 424 8.01 4.77 9.37
N GLU A 425 7.44 4.66 8.15
CA GLU A 425 6.49 5.68 7.65
C GLU A 425 5.02 5.36 8.00
N HIS A 426 4.74 4.28 8.74
CA HIS A 426 3.40 4.04 9.34
C HIS A 426 3.12 4.94 10.55
N GLU A 427 4.08 5.75 11.02
CA GLU A 427 3.89 6.64 12.17
C GLU A 427 2.91 7.80 11.91
N PHE A 428 2.54 8.04 10.65
CA PHE A 428 1.45 8.95 10.33
C PHE A 428 0.26 8.16 9.77
N MET A 429 -0.59 7.74 10.71
CA MET A 429 -2.02 7.45 10.54
C MET A 429 -2.43 5.99 10.33
N GLN A 430 -2.26 5.19 11.38
CA GLN A 430 -3.16 4.07 11.61
C GLN A 430 -4.50 4.57 12.20
N GLU A 431 -5.59 3.99 11.68
CA GLU A 431 -6.98 4.26 11.99
C GLU A 431 -7.29 4.05 13.49
N GLU A 432 -7.97 5.05 14.07
CA GLU A 432 -8.32 5.21 15.49
C GLU A 432 -9.52 4.35 15.97
N GLU A 433 -10.00 3.36 15.21
CA GLU A 433 -11.39 2.88 15.39
C GLU A 433 -11.64 1.68 16.33
N GLU A 434 -10.62 1.03 16.91
CA GLU A 434 -10.88 -0.13 17.81
C GLU A 434 -10.25 -0.05 19.22
N TYR A 435 -9.51 1.02 19.56
CA TYR A 435 -8.85 1.11 20.86
C TYR A 435 -9.58 2.07 21.82
N PRO A 436 -9.64 1.75 23.13
CA PRO A 436 -10.16 2.69 24.13
C PRO A 436 -9.39 4.01 24.02
N ARG A 437 -10.11 5.14 24.05
CA ARG A 437 -9.51 6.48 24.08
C ARG A 437 -9.07 6.86 25.50
N ILE A 438 -9.78 6.36 26.50
CA ILE A 438 -9.56 6.66 27.91
C ILE A 438 -8.81 5.49 28.56
N GLY A 439 -7.62 5.78 29.08
CA GLY A 439 -6.85 4.85 29.89
C GLY A 439 -7.25 4.91 31.38
N PRO A 440 -6.81 3.95 32.20
CA PRO A 440 -7.07 3.94 33.65
C PRO A 440 -6.57 5.22 34.34
N LYS A 441 -7.23 5.64 35.43
CA LYS A 441 -6.94 6.88 36.18
C LYS A 441 -6.56 6.58 37.63
N GLY A 442 -5.85 7.50 38.28
CA GLY A 442 -5.40 7.36 39.66
C GLY A 442 -4.20 6.41 39.76
N VAL A 443 -4.26 5.46 40.70
CA VAL A 443 -3.22 4.44 40.84
C VAL A 443 -3.31 3.47 39.66
N VAL A 444 -2.25 3.43 38.85
CA VAL A 444 -2.16 2.58 37.65
C VAL A 444 -0.85 1.80 37.66
N THR A 445 -0.85 0.64 37.01
CA THR A 445 0.36 -0.14 36.77
C THR A 445 0.86 0.13 35.37
N LEU A 446 2.01 0.78 35.27
CA LEU A 446 2.67 1.12 34.01
C LEU A 446 3.65 0.03 33.63
N LEU A 447 3.56 -0.45 32.41
CA LEU A 447 4.38 -1.52 31.85
C LEU A 447 5.21 -1.00 30.69
N PHE A 448 6.49 -1.37 30.67
CA PHE A 448 7.36 -1.19 29.53
C PHE A 448 7.90 -2.54 29.06
N THR A 449 7.90 -2.73 27.75
CA THR A 449 8.47 -3.92 27.11
C THR A 449 9.48 -3.50 26.08
N ASP A 450 10.42 -4.38 25.74
CA ASP A 450 11.42 -4.10 24.72
C ASP A 450 12.04 -5.40 24.21
N ILE A 451 12.48 -5.44 22.94
CA ILE A 451 13.10 -6.63 22.36
C ILE A 451 14.60 -6.57 22.60
N GLN A 452 15.14 -7.64 23.19
CA GLN A 452 16.58 -7.70 23.44
C GLN A 452 17.36 -7.70 22.12
N SER A 453 18.30 -6.76 22.02
CA SER A 453 19.23 -6.63 20.89
C SER A 453 18.53 -6.49 19.53
N SER A 454 17.40 -5.78 19.47
CA SER A 454 16.64 -5.56 18.23
C SER A 454 17.46 -4.92 17.12
N THR A 455 18.35 -3.98 17.41
CA THR A 455 19.27 -3.39 16.42
C THR A 455 20.10 -4.46 15.69
N ALA A 456 20.65 -5.43 16.43
CA ALA A 456 21.44 -6.51 15.83
C ALA A 456 20.57 -7.48 15.00
N LEU A 457 19.30 -7.66 15.38
CA LEU A 457 18.35 -8.46 14.61
C LEU A 457 17.97 -7.77 13.30
N TRP A 458 17.78 -6.44 13.33
CA TRP A 458 17.54 -5.61 12.14
C TRP A 458 18.74 -5.61 11.18
N GLU A 459 19.96 -5.54 11.70
CA GLU A 459 21.19 -5.60 10.89
C GLU A 459 21.44 -6.98 10.27
N ALA A 460 21.02 -8.05 10.95
CA ALA A 460 21.21 -9.41 10.48
C ALA A 460 20.32 -9.73 9.27
N ASP A 461 19.03 -9.42 9.37
CA ASP A 461 18.07 -9.60 8.28
C ASP A 461 16.83 -8.71 8.50
N GLU A 462 16.79 -7.59 7.79
CA GLU A 462 15.72 -6.60 7.87
C GLU A 462 14.34 -7.18 7.53
N TYR A 463 14.26 -8.12 6.58
CA TYR A 463 12.99 -8.69 6.14
C TYR A 463 12.42 -9.66 7.17
N VAL A 464 13.29 -10.55 7.67
CA VAL A 464 12.93 -11.52 8.71
C VAL A 464 12.58 -10.81 10.01
N MET A 465 13.32 -9.76 10.39
CA MET A 465 13.04 -8.99 11.59
C MET A 465 11.72 -8.22 11.46
N ALA A 466 11.42 -7.61 10.31
CA ALA A 466 10.13 -6.95 10.09
C ALA A 466 8.95 -7.93 10.24
N GLU A 467 9.03 -9.12 9.65
CA GLU A 467 7.99 -10.15 9.79
C GLU A 467 7.86 -10.63 11.25
N ALA A 468 8.99 -10.82 11.93
CA ALA A 468 9.00 -11.18 13.33
C ALA A 468 8.40 -10.07 14.21
N LEU A 469 8.71 -8.81 13.96
CA LEU A 469 8.18 -7.69 14.71
C LEU A 469 6.64 -7.60 14.59
N MET A 470 6.08 -7.90 13.42
CA MET A 470 4.62 -7.98 13.28
C MET A 470 3.99 -9.08 14.14
N LEU A 471 4.63 -10.25 14.22
CA LEU A 471 4.15 -11.35 15.06
C LEU A 471 4.30 -10.99 16.55
N HIS A 472 5.39 -10.33 16.92
CA HIS A 472 5.58 -9.77 18.25
C HIS A 472 4.45 -8.81 18.60
N ASP A 473 4.23 -7.79 17.79
CA ASP A 473 3.20 -6.77 17.98
C ASP A 473 1.80 -7.39 18.12
N HIS A 474 1.52 -8.43 17.34
CA HIS A 474 0.27 -9.18 17.45
C HIS A 474 0.14 -9.89 18.81
N VAL A 475 1.21 -10.52 19.29
CA VAL A 475 1.24 -11.13 20.63
C VAL A 475 1.04 -10.06 21.70
N MET A 476 1.73 -8.93 21.63
CA MET A 476 1.58 -7.84 22.60
C MET A 476 0.13 -7.31 22.64
N ARG A 477 -0.42 -6.94 21.49
CA ARG A 477 -1.78 -6.34 21.41
C ARG A 477 -2.90 -7.32 21.78
N SER A 478 -2.79 -8.59 21.38
CA SER A 478 -3.80 -9.60 21.71
C SER A 478 -3.89 -9.83 23.22
N ASN A 479 -2.75 -9.92 23.92
CA ASN A 479 -2.74 -10.05 25.37
C ASN A 479 -3.20 -8.76 26.07
N LEU A 480 -2.89 -7.57 25.54
CA LEU A 480 -3.36 -6.31 26.15
C LEU A 480 -4.89 -6.30 26.18
N LYS A 481 -5.53 -6.69 25.07
CA LYS A 481 -7.00 -6.79 24.99
C LYS A 481 -7.56 -7.85 25.95
N GLU A 482 -6.90 -9.00 26.08
CA GLU A 482 -7.35 -10.10 26.96
C GLU A 482 -7.27 -9.74 28.45
N PHE A 483 -6.24 -9.00 28.86
CA PHE A 483 -5.98 -8.67 30.27
C PHE A 483 -6.27 -7.21 30.61
N ASN A 484 -7.26 -6.60 29.96
CA ASN A 484 -7.73 -5.23 30.24
C ASN A 484 -6.62 -4.16 30.23
N GLY A 485 -5.58 -4.38 29.43
CA GLY A 485 -4.46 -3.46 29.24
C GLY A 485 -4.78 -2.37 28.22
N PHE A 486 -4.34 -1.16 28.51
CA PHE A 486 -4.41 -0.01 27.62
C PHE A 486 -3.04 0.22 26.96
N GLU A 487 -2.95 0.10 25.63
CA GLU A 487 -1.75 0.49 24.88
C GLU A 487 -1.63 2.02 24.88
N VAL A 488 -0.65 2.57 25.60
CA VAL A 488 -0.40 4.02 25.63
C VAL A 488 0.26 4.45 24.32
N LYS A 489 1.38 3.81 23.99
CA LYS A 489 2.16 4.06 22.77
C LYS A 489 3.13 2.91 22.49
N THR A 490 3.58 2.85 21.25
CA THR A 490 4.65 1.97 20.80
C THR A 490 5.79 2.84 20.24
N GLU A 491 7.03 2.56 20.64
CA GLU A 491 8.23 3.25 20.15
C GLU A 491 9.20 2.21 19.58
N GLY A 492 9.24 2.07 18.25
CA GLY A 492 10.01 1.00 17.60
C GLY A 492 9.48 -0.39 17.95
N ASP A 493 10.28 -1.14 18.70
CA ASP A 493 10.00 -2.50 19.20
C ASP A 493 9.55 -2.55 20.67
N ALA A 494 9.42 -1.38 21.31
CA ALA A 494 9.02 -1.24 22.70
C ALA A 494 7.53 -0.85 22.84
N PHE A 495 6.83 -1.47 23.79
CA PHE A 495 5.46 -1.10 24.15
C PHE A 495 5.41 -0.41 25.50
N MET A 496 4.58 0.64 25.57
CA MET A 496 4.13 1.22 26.84
C MET A 496 2.65 0.86 27.05
N GLY A 497 2.39 0.09 28.10
CA GLY A 497 1.05 -0.32 28.53
C GLY A 497 0.66 0.29 29.88
N ALA A 498 -0.64 0.46 30.10
CA ALA A 498 -1.21 0.86 31.38
C ALA A 498 -2.34 -0.09 31.80
N PHE A 499 -2.35 -0.51 33.06
CA PHE A 499 -3.35 -1.39 33.64
C PHE A 499 -3.99 -0.72 34.85
N GLY A 500 -5.29 -0.97 35.04
CA GLY A 500 -6.01 -0.47 36.22
C GLY A 500 -5.59 -1.16 37.53
N ASN A 501 -4.88 -2.29 37.45
CA ASN A 501 -4.36 -3.01 38.61
C ASN A 501 -3.08 -3.80 38.26
N CYS A 502 -2.31 -4.14 39.29
CA CYS A 502 -1.04 -4.84 39.17
C CYS A 502 -1.20 -6.31 38.73
N LEU A 503 -2.32 -6.95 39.08
CA LEU A 503 -2.60 -8.35 38.80
C LEU A 503 -2.73 -8.63 37.29
N ASP A 504 -3.45 -7.76 36.59
CA ASP A 504 -3.66 -7.85 35.16
C ASP A 504 -2.35 -7.63 34.38
N ALA A 505 -1.49 -6.71 34.85
CA ALA A 505 -0.15 -6.52 34.28
C ALA A 505 0.72 -7.78 34.46
N CYS A 506 0.66 -8.43 35.63
CA CYS A 506 1.38 -9.69 35.88
C CYS A 506 0.87 -10.82 34.96
N ARG A 507 -0.46 -10.98 34.84
CA ARG A 507 -1.08 -11.97 33.94
C ARG A 507 -0.72 -11.72 32.48
N TYR A 508 -0.76 -10.46 32.06
CA TYR A 508 -0.29 -10.05 30.74
C TYR A 508 1.15 -10.49 30.49
N CYS A 509 2.08 -10.15 31.38
CA CYS A 509 3.49 -10.47 31.20
C CYS A 509 3.74 -11.98 31.14
N THR A 510 3.13 -12.75 32.03
CA THR A 510 3.26 -14.22 32.06
C THR A 510 2.68 -14.84 30.78
N ALA A 511 1.50 -14.41 30.33
CA ALA A 511 0.86 -14.88 29.11
C ALA A 511 1.68 -14.56 27.85
N VAL A 512 2.22 -13.34 27.74
CA VAL A 512 3.12 -12.95 26.64
C VAL A 512 4.34 -13.87 26.58
N GLN A 513 5.02 -14.11 27.72
CA GLN A 513 6.20 -15.00 27.74
C GLN A 513 5.89 -16.41 27.24
N HIS A 514 4.71 -16.95 27.57
CA HIS A 514 4.26 -18.24 27.07
C HIS A 514 3.88 -18.21 25.59
N GLN A 515 3.14 -17.19 25.15
CA GLN A 515 2.68 -17.12 23.78
C GLN A 515 3.84 -16.97 22.80
N LEU A 516 4.89 -16.20 23.14
CA LEU A 516 6.11 -16.10 22.35
C LEU A 516 6.74 -17.48 22.03
N LEU A 517 6.63 -18.47 22.93
CA LEU A 517 7.12 -19.84 22.71
C LEU A 517 6.25 -20.67 21.76
N THR A 518 4.99 -20.29 21.59
CA THR A 518 4.04 -20.97 20.70
C THR A 518 3.91 -20.27 19.34
N THR A 519 4.30 -18.99 19.26
CA THR A 519 4.30 -18.20 18.03
C THR A 519 5.12 -18.88 16.93
N LYS A 520 4.54 -18.92 15.73
CA LYS A 520 5.16 -19.48 14.54
C LYS A 520 6.03 -18.42 13.88
N TRP A 521 7.22 -18.21 14.43
CA TRP A 521 8.18 -17.25 13.90
C TRP A 521 8.68 -17.63 12.50
N PRO A 522 9.18 -16.66 11.72
CA PRO A 522 9.79 -16.93 10.42
C PRO A 522 10.99 -17.87 10.62
N LYS A 523 11.09 -18.94 9.83
CA LYS A 523 12.10 -19.99 10.07
C LYS A 523 13.54 -19.45 10.09
N ALA A 524 13.82 -18.43 9.29
CA ALA A 524 15.12 -17.77 9.22
C ALA A 524 15.50 -17.04 10.52
N ILE A 525 14.54 -16.67 11.38
CA ILE A 525 14.89 -16.02 12.65
C ILE A 525 15.65 -16.97 13.58
N TYR A 526 15.39 -18.27 13.47
CA TYR A 526 16.00 -19.27 14.35
C TYR A 526 17.49 -19.48 14.11
N SER A 527 18.03 -19.04 12.97
CA SER A 527 19.48 -19.06 12.74
C SER A 527 20.22 -17.96 13.50
N ASN A 528 19.51 -16.93 13.97
CA ASN A 528 20.13 -15.90 14.80
C ASN A 528 20.29 -16.42 16.24
N MET A 529 21.49 -16.33 16.80
CA MET A 529 21.79 -16.80 18.16
C MET A 529 20.88 -16.16 19.23
N MET A 530 20.41 -14.93 19.00
CA MET A 530 19.55 -14.19 19.91
C MET A 530 18.06 -14.61 19.81
N ALA A 531 17.66 -15.33 18.76
CA ALA A 531 16.27 -15.74 18.53
C ALA A 531 16.09 -17.26 18.29
N ARG A 532 17.16 -18.05 18.43
CA ARG A 532 17.14 -19.50 18.26
C ARG A 532 16.28 -20.20 19.31
N VAL A 533 15.85 -21.40 18.97
CA VAL A 533 15.20 -22.32 19.92
C VAL A 533 16.22 -22.82 20.93
N GLN A 534 15.88 -22.82 22.21
CA GLN A 534 16.68 -23.44 23.26
C GLN A 534 15.79 -24.17 24.25
N ASP A 535 16.25 -25.35 24.65
CA ASP A 535 15.60 -26.22 25.61
C ASP A 535 16.38 -26.22 26.93
N ASP A 536 15.71 -26.56 28.03
CA ASP A 536 16.36 -26.84 29.30
C ASP A 536 16.89 -28.29 29.38
N ASP A 537 17.55 -28.63 30.48
CA ASP A 537 18.11 -29.97 30.72
C ASP A 537 17.06 -31.10 30.70
N GLN A 538 15.77 -30.75 30.80
CA GLN A 538 14.64 -31.68 30.75
C GLN A 538 13.98 -31.74 29.36
N GLY A 539 14.53 -31.04 28.37
CA GLY A 539 14.02 -30.98 27.00
C GLY A 539 12.79 -30.08 26.82
N ARG A 540 12.50 -29.18 27.76
CA ARG A 540 11.41 -28.21 27.66
C ARG A 540 11.90 -26.96 26.94
N ILE A 541 11.17 -26.50 25.93
CA ILE A 541 11.51 -25.28 25.20
C ILE A 541 11.35 -24.07 26.12
N ILE A 542 12.46 -23.37 26.39
CA ILE A 542 12.49 -22.17 27.23
C ILE A 542 12.75 -20.90 26.42
N TRP A 543 13.26 -21.00 25.20
CA TRP A 543 13.43 -19.89 24.25
C TRP A 543 12.99 -20.28 22.85
N LYS A 544 12.28 -19.38 22.16
CA LYS A 544 11.90 -19.57 20.75
C LYS A 544 11.49 -18.24 20.12
N GLY A 545 12.30 -17.72 19.20
CA GLY A 545 12.05 -16.43 18.54
C GLY A 545 12.50 -15.24 19.38
N LEU A 546 11.84 -14.09 19.19
CA LEU A 546 12.23 -12.82 19.83
C LEU A 546 12.13 -12.90 21.36
N ARG A 547 13.15 -12.33 22.04
CA ARG A 547 13.23 -12.29 23.51
C ARG A 547 12.81 -10.93 23.99
N VAL A 548 11.67 -10.86 24.68
CA VAL A 548 11.08 -9.60 25.14
C VAL A 548 11.35 -9.42 26.62
N ARG A 549 12.05 -8.35 27.01
CA ARG A 549 12.15 -7.93 28.42
C ARG A 549 10.91 -7.14 28.79
N MET A 550 10.45 -7.28 30.02
CA MET A 550 9.31 -6.55 30.54
C MET A 550 9.60 -6.04 31.94
N GLY A 551 9.06 -4.87 32.26
CA GLY A 551 9.06 -4.41 33.64
C GLY A 551 7.96 -3.42 33.91
N PHE A 552 7.40 -3.48 35.12
CA PHE A 552 6.29 -2.62 35.51
C PHE A 552 6.42 -2.04 36.92
N HIS A 553 5.75 -0.91 37.09
CA HIS A 553 5.68 -0.15 38.34
C HIS A 553 4.25 0.33 38.58
N THR A 554 3.74 0.12 39.79
CA THR A 554 2.45 0.68 40.23
C THR A 554 2.64 1.98 40.99
N GLY A 555 1.93 3.03 40.56
CA GLY A 555 2.02 4.38 41.11
C GLY A 555 0.91 5.30 40.59
N GLU A 556 1.00 6.61 40.85
CA GLU A 556 -0.01 7.60 40.47
C GLU A 556 0.60 8.64 39.49
N PRO A 557 0.74 8.29 38.20
CA PRO A 557 1.32 9.16 37.19
C PRO A 557 0.39 10.33 36.86
N ASN A 558 0.95 11.37 36.24
CA ASN A 558 0.13 12.42 35.62
C ASN A 558 -0.42 11.89 34.31
N ASP A 559 -1.74 11.86 34.17
CA ASP A 559 -2.41 11.58 32.91
C ASP A 559 -2.80 12.87 32.19
N LYS A 560 -2.69 12.89 30.86
CA LYS A 560 -3.15 13.99 30.02
C LYS A 560 -3.74 13.44 28.74
N GLU A 561 -4.77 14.09 28.23
CA GLU A 561 -5.24 13.82 26.88
C GLU A 561 -4.23 14.38 25.85
N ASN A 562 -3.78 13.53 24.94
CA ASN A 562 -2.93 13.96 23.83
C ASN A 562 -3.79 14.77 22.84
N PRO A 563 -3.41 16.02 22.51
CA PRO A 563 -4.23 16.91 21.68
C PRO A 563 -4.33 16.44 20.22
N VAL A 564 -3.44 15.54 19.77
CA VAL A 564 -3.45 15.00 18.40
C VAL A 564 -4.26 13.71 18.35
N THR A 565 -4.01 12.76 19.26
CA THR A 565 -4.64 11.43 19.20
C THR A 565 -5.93 11.33 20.02
N THR A 566 -6.24 12.32 20.86
CA THR A 566 -7.34 12.29 21.85
C THR A 566 -7.29 11.10 22.83
N ARG A 567 -6.14 10.41 22.90
CA ARG A 567 -5.92 9.27 23.80
C ARG A 567 -5.25 9.73 25.09
N THR A 568 -5.51 8.99 26.17
CA THR A 568 -4.80 9.20 27.45
C THR A 568 -3.32 8.86 27.28
N ASP A 569 -2.46 9.80 27.64
CA ASP A 569 -1.01 9.63 27.74
C ASP A 569 -0.57 9.83 29.20
N TYR A 570 0.52 9.20 29.61
CA TYR A 570 1.00 9.21 30.98
C TYR A 570 2.42 9.78 31.05
N PHE A 571 2.65 10.67 32.02
CA PHE A 571 3.95 11.31 32.23
C PHE A 571 4.28 11.43 33.72
N GLY A 572 5.55 11.72 34.00
CA GLY A 572 6.01 12.02 35.35
C GLY A 572 6.91 10.94 35.93
N ARG A 573 6.98 10.90 37.26
CA ARG A 573 7.96 10.09 37.99
C ARG A 573 7.72 8.59 37.78
N ASP A 574 6.48 8.13 37.91
CA ASP A 574 6.12 6.71 37.88
C ASP A 574 6.33 6.08 36.49
N VAL A 575 6.14 6.87 35.43
CA VAL A 575 6.44 6.46 34.04
C VAL A 575 7.93 6.22 33.84
N ASN A 576 8.76 7.18 34.28
CA ASN A 576 10.21 7.01 34.25
C ASN A 576 10.63 5.81 35.11
N TYR A 577 9.95 5.59 36.23
CA TYR A 577 10.21 4.47 37.12
C TYR A 577 10.00 3.13 36.44
N ALA A 578 8.82 2.91 35.84
CA ALA A 578 8.49 1.70 35.10
C ALA A 578 9.49 1.44 33.95
N ALA A 579 9.83 2.48 33.19
CA ALA A 579 10.79 2.39 32.10
C ALA A 579 12.18 1.94 32.60
N ARG A 580 12.63 2.46 33.76
CA ARG A 580 13.93 2.09 34.34
C ARG A 580 13.94 0.68 34.92
N VAL A 581 12.84 0.24 35.54
CA VAL A 581 12.67 -1.16 35.98
C VAL A 581 12.79 -2.10 34.79
N SER A 582 12.08 -1.84 33.69
CA SER A 582 12.18 -2.66 32.46
C SER A 582 13.58 -2.66 31.86
N SER A 583 14.27 -1.52 31.83
CA SER A 583 15.60 -1.38 31.23
C SER A 583 16.72 -2.18 31.92
N ILE A 584 16.51 -2.60 33.17
CA ILE A 584 17.46 -3.46 33.91
C ILE A 584 17.32 -4.92 33.48
N GLY A 585 16.15 -5.30 32.96
CA GLY A 585 15.85 -6.67 32.60
C GLY A 585 16.59 -7.14 31.35
N ALA A 586 16.91 -8.43 31.32
CA ALA A 586 17.31 -9.14 30.11
C ALA A 586 16.08 -9.63 29.32
N GLY A 587 16.27 -9.94 28.04
CA GLY A 587 15.18 -10.45 27.20
C GLY A 587 14.58 -11.73 27.80
N GLY A 588 13.26 -11.75 27.96
CA GLY A 588 12.48 -12.80 28.59
C GLY A 588 12.37 -12.73 30.12
N GLN A 589 12.97 -11.72 30.74
CA GLN A 589 12.83 -11.41 32.16
C GLN A 589 11.65 -10.47 32.40
N ILE A 590 10.96 -10.62 33.55
CA ILE A 590 9.89 -9.74 33.99
C ILE A 590 10.30 -9.15 35.34
N LEU A 591 10.51 -7.84 35.41
CA LEU A 591 10.95 -7.14 36.63
C LEU A 591 9.86 -6.23 37.21
N ILE A 592 9.77 -6.18 38.53
CA ILE A 592 8.80 -5.35 39.23
C ILE A 592 9.45 -4.54 40.35
N SER A 593 8.88 -3.36 40.63
CA SER A 593 9.26 -2.52 41.77
C SER A 593 8.71 -3.06 43.10
N SER A 594 9.23 -2.51 44.19
CA SER A 594 8.70 -2.77 45.54
C SER A 594 7.22 -2.38 45.69
N ALA A 595 6.82 -1.27 45.07
CA ALA A 595 5.43 -0.82 45.09
C ALA A 595 4.51 -1.84 44.41
N SER A 596 4.94 -2.38 43.28
CA SER A 596 4.15 -3.37 42.53
C SER A 596 4.03 -4.68 43.29
N LEU A 597 5.12 -5.14 43.95
CA LEU A 597 5.06 -6.32 44.80
C LEU A 597 4.09 -6.11 45.97
N ARG A 598 4.17 -4.95 46.65
CA ARG A 598 3.26 -4.61 47.75
C ARG A 598 1.78 -4.74 47.33
N ASP A 599 1.44 -4.29 46.13
CA ASP A 599 0.09 -4.40 45.58
C ASP A 599 -0.32 -5.83 45.18
N MET A 600 0.66 -6.71 44.93
CA MET A 600 0.42 -8.13 44.67
C MET A 600 0.26 -8.95 45.96
N LEU A 601 0.90 -8.57 47.07
CA LEU A 601 0.91 -9.33 48.32
C LEU A 601 -0.47 -9.77 48.85
N PRO A 602 -1.55 -8.96 48.75
CA PRO A 602 -2.88 -9.38 49.21
C PRO A 602 -3.44 -10.63 48.49
N PHE A 603 -2.92 -10.94 47.31
CA PHE A 603 -3.34 -12.08 46.48
C PHE A 603 -2.44 -13.31 46.66
N TYR A 604 -1.53 -13.26 47.64
CA TYR A 604 -0.67 -14.38 48.00
C TYR A 604 -1.42 -15.36 48.91
N SER A 605 -1.82 -16.51 48.37
CA SER A 605 -2.76 -17.44 49.02
C SER A 605 -2.14 -18.44 49.99
N SER A 606 -0.80 -18.51 50.12
CA SER A 606 -0.11 -19.63 50.80
C SER A 606 0.67 -19.28 52.07
N LEU A 607 0.54 -18.06 52.61
CA LEU A 607 1.18 -17.69 53.88
C LEU A 607 0.17 -17.75 55.04
N SER A 608 0.59 -18.36 56.15
CA SER A 608 -0.10 -18.24 57.44
C SER A 608 0.02 -16.84 58.07
N GLU A 609 1.01 -16.04 57.64
CA GLU A 609 1.21 -14.63 58.03
C GLU A 609 1.61 -13.77 56.82
N PRO A 610 0.98 -12.61 56.55
CA PRO A 610 1.31 -11.79 55.39
C PRO A 610 2.77 -11.31 55.42
N LEU A 611 3.42 -11.17 54.26
CA LEU A 611 4.67 -10.41 54.15
C LEU A 611 4.39 -8.96 54.58
N GLN A 612 4.86 -8.56 55.76
CA GLN A 612 4.66 -7.22 56.33
C GLN A 612 5.99 -6.49 56.48
N GLY A 613 5.96 -5.16 56.34
CA GLY A 613 7.12 -4.29 56.58
C GLY A 613 7.55 -3.48 55.35
N GLU A 614 8.76 -2.91 55.44
CA GLU A 614 9.40 -2.21 54.34
C GLU A 614 10.17 -3.19 53.42
N PRO A 615 10.44 -2.83 52.15
CA PRO A 615 11.31 -3.61 51.26
C PRO A 615 12.61 -4.03 51.96
N PRO A 616 13.05 -5.31 51.86
CA PRO A 616 12.65 -6.31 50.88
C PRO A 616 11.39 -7.15 51.25
N PHE A 617 10.52 -6.66 52.13
CA PHE A 617 9.29 -7.34 52.59
C PHE A 617 9.56 -8.69 53.24
N GLY A 618 10.68 -8.82 53.95
CA GLY A 618 11.08 -10.06 54.61
C GLY A 618 11.72 -11.10 53.68
N MET A 619 11.94 -10.78 52.40
CA MET A 619 12.60 -11.68 51.45
C MET A 619 14.13 -11.56 51.52
N GLU A 620 14.83 -12.68 51.63
CA GLU A 620 16.26 -12.79 51.40
C GLU A 620 16.58 -12.88 49.90
N PHE A 621 17.83 -12.55 49.53
CA PHE A 621 18.25 -12.60 48.13
C PHE A 621 18.09 -14.01 47.56
N GLY A 622 17.39 -14.14 46.43
CA GLY A 622 17.06 -15.43 45.80
C GLY A 622 15.90 -16.18 46.44
N GLU A 623 15.28 -15.64 47.49
CA GLU A 623 14.08 -16.24 48.08
C GLU A 623 12.90 -16.09 47.12
N ARG A 624 12.09 -17.16 46.99
CA ARG A 624 10.99 -17.26 46.02
C ARG A 624 9.66 -17.52 46.72
N TYR A 625 8.64 -16.77 46.31
CA TYR A 625 7.27 -16.92 46.77
C TYR A 625 6.37 -17.35 45.61
N GLU A 626 5.60 -18.42 45.80
CA GLU A 626 4.67 -18.94 44.79
C GLU A 626 3.33 -18.21 44.76
N PHE A 627 3.00 -17.56 43.65
CA PHE A 627 1.69 -16.97 43.41
C PHE A 627 0.87 -17.91 42.51
N ALA A 628 0.26 -18.95 43.11
CA ALA A 628 -0.42 -20.02 42.37
C ALA A 628 -1.54 -19.50 41.45
N GLU A 629 -2.32 -18.52 41.88
CA GLU A 629 -3.39 -17.90 41.05
C GLU A 629 -2.87 -17.16 39.82
N LEU A 630 -1.62 -16.69 39.88
CA LEU A 630 -0.94 -16.00 38.80
C LEU A 630 -0.02 -16.90 37.98
N LYS A 631 0.13 -18.16 38.39
CA LYS A 631 1.00 -19.16 37.78
C LYS A 631 2.44 -18.67 37.63
N CYS A 632 2.96 -18.03 38.66
CA CYS A 632 4.33 -17.54 38.69
C CYS A 632 4.95 -17.61 40.08
N TYR A 633 6.28 -17.62 40.14
CA TYR A 633 7.05 -17.31 41.33
C TYR A 633 7.48 -15.83 41.31
N VAL A 634 7.63 -15.22 42.48
CA VAL A 634 8.27 -13.92 42.63
C VAL A 634 9.54 -14.10 43.44
N GLU A 635 10.67 -13.65 42.90
CA GLU A 635 12.01 -13.79 43.46
C GLU A 635 12.61 -12.42 43.80
N TYR A 636 13.20 -12.26 44.97
CA TYR A 636 13.93 -11.03 45.29
C TYR A 636 15.33 -11.06 44.69
N ILE A 637 15.61 -10.12 43.77
CA ILE A 637 16.86 -10.10 42.99
C ILE A 637 17.86 -9.02 43.45
N GLY A 638 17.56 -8.34 44.55
CA GLY A 638 18.47 -7.36 45.15
C GLY A 638 18.10 -5.91 44.87
N ARG A 639 19.06 -5.03 45.16
CA ARG A 639 18.90 -3.57 45.10
C ARG A 639 19.66 -2.97 43.92
N PHE A 640 19.01 -2.12 43.14
CA PHE A 640 19.51 -1.55 41.89
C PHE A 640 19.38 -0.02 41.86
N LYS A 641 20.39 0.65 41.30
CA LYS A 641 20.30 2.10 41.05
C LYS A 641 19.55 2.35 39.73
N LEU A 642 18.44 3.07 39.79
CA LEU A 642 17.64 3.44 38.62
C LEU A 642 18.16 4.77 38.04
N LYS A 643 18.74 4.71 36.85
CA LYS A 643 19.36 5.88 36.18
C LYS A 643 18.37 7.05 36.10
N GLY A 644 18.76 8.20 36.65
CA GLY A 644 17.96 9.43 36.62
C GLY A 644 16.84 9.51 37.67
N ILE A 645 16.71 8.51 38.55
CA ILE A 645 15.71 8.46 39.63
C ILE A 645 16.41 8.36 40.98
N THR A 646 17.36 7.44 41.13
CA THR A 646 18.18 7.31 42.34
C THR A 646 19.37 8.25 42.25
N THR A 647 19.58 9.08 43.26
CA THR A 647 20.79 9.90 43.41
C THR A 647 21.96 9.04 43.89
N ASP A 648 23.20 9.54 43.79
CA ASP A 648 24.39 8.78 44.20
C ASP A 648 24.37 8.36 45.68
N ASN A 649 23.68 9.13 46.52
CA ASN A 649 23.50 8.91 47.95
C ASN A 649 22.28 8.02 48.30
N CYS A 650 21.51 7.58 47.31
CA CYS A 650 20.43 6.63 47.50
C CYS A 650 20.98 5.21 47.37
N GLU A 651 20.63 4.36 48.32
CA GLU A 651 21.06 2.97 48.35
C GLU A 651 20.49 2.14 47.17
N GLY A 652 19.46 2.63 46.46
CA GLY A 652 18.84 2.01 45.29
C GLY A 652 17.43 1.46 45.55
N GLU A 653 16.76 0.99 44.50
CA GLU A 653 15.43 0.36 44.55
C GLU A 653 15.54 -1.15 44.68
N HIS A 654 14.68 -1.76 45.52
CA HIS A 654 14.55 -3.21 45.56
C HIS A 654 13.74 -3.71 44.36
N LEU A 655 14.31 -4.64 43.60
CA LEU A 655 13.64 -5.26 42.46
C LEU A 655 13.34 -6.73 42.73
N TYR A 656 12.25 -7.18 42.11
CA TYR A 656 11.80 -8.56 42.17
C TYR A 656 11.57 -9.06 40.75
N GLN A 657 11.82 -10.34 40.55
CA GLN A 657 11.63 -11.01 39.27
C GLN A 657 10.38 -11.88 39.34
N ILE A 658 9.48 -11.72 38.37
CA ILE A 658 8.39 -12.66 38.13
C ILE A 658 8.91 -13.79 37.23
N VAL A 659 8.75 -15.02 37.68
CA VAL A 659 9.14 -16.25 36.97
C VAL A 659 7.89 -17.04 36.63
N PRO A 660 7.41 -17.02 35.38
CA PRO A 660 6.24 -17.82 34.98
C PRO A 660 6.52 -19.33 35.15
N PHE A 661 5.50 -20.10 35.54
CA PHE A 661 5.61 -21.55 35.69
C PHE A 661 6.05 -22.22 34.39
N GLY A 662 6.99 -23.16 34.47
CA GLY A 662 7.61 -23.83 33.32
C GLY A 662 8.78 -23.07 32.69
N LEU A 663 9.11 -21.87 33.16
CA LEU A 663 10.24 -21.07 32.68
C LEU A 663 11.31 -20.82 33.77
N GLU A 664 11.33 -21.63 34.82
CA GLU A 664 12.19 -21.47 36.01
C GLU A 664 13.68 -21.68 35.71
N THR A 665 13.98 -22.42 34.64
CA THR A 665 15.32 -22.74 34.17
C THR A 665 15.93 -21.64 33.28
N ARG A 666 15.21 -20.52 33.07
CA ARG A 666 15.80 -19.34 32.45
C ARG A 666 16.77 -18.66 33.41
N HIS A 667 18.06 -18.80 33.12
CA HIS A 667 19.11 -18.10 33.85
C HIS A 667 19.44 -16.77 33.17
N PHE A 668 19.29 -15.70 33.93
CA PHE A 668 19.76 -14.36 33.59
C PHE A 668 20.99 -14.14 34.47
N GLY A 669 22.16 -13.85 33.88
CA GLY A 669 23.42 -13.73 34.61
C GLY A 669 23.37 -12.76 35.80
N ASN A 670 24.44 -12.71 36.60
CA ASN A 670 24.50 -11.76 37.71
C ASN A 670 24.42 -10.32 37.14
N LEU A 671 23.25 -9.69 37.24
CA LEU A 671 22.93 -8.33 36.75
C LEU A 671 23.89 -7.22 37.27
N ARG A 672 24.82 -7.55 38.17
CA ARG A 672 25.87 -6.67 38.70
C ARG A 672 27.17 -6.65 37.86
N LEU A 673 27.38 -7.57 36.91
CA LEU A 673 28.69 -7.76 36.26
C LEU A 673 28.70 -7.69 34.71
N ASP A 674 27.57 -7.78 34.02
CA ASP A 674 27.59 -8.09 32.58
C ASP A 674 27.52 -6.89 31.61
N ALA A 675 27.71 -5.66 32.10
CA ALA A 675 27.88 -4.51 31.20
C ALA A 675 29.18 -4.59 30.37
N GLU A 676 30.16 -5.40 30.80
CA GLU A 676 31.43 -5.60 30.09
C GLU A 676 31.42 -6.81 29.12
N GLU A 677 30.56 -7.81 29.33
CA GLU A 677 30.43 -8.96 28.41
C GLU A 677 29.60 -8.64 27.16
N GLU A 678 28.60 -7.76 27.26
CA GLU A 678 27.83 -7.27 26.10
C GLU A 678 28.72 -6.56 25.06
N ALA A 679 29.80 -5.90 25.50
CA ALA A 679 30.78 -5.28 24.60
C ALA A 679 31.66 -6.30 23.86
N SER A 680 31.83 -7.50 24.41
CA SER A 680 32.75 -8.53 23.89
C SER A 680 32.09 -9.46 22.87
N ALA A 681 30.76 -9.63 22.92
CA ALA A 681 30.01 -10.45 21.96
C ALA A 681 29.87 -9.83 20.56
N VAL A 682 30.14 -8.53 20.41
CA VAL A 682 30.02 -7.78 19.13
C VAL A 682 31.23 -8.00 18.19
N VAL A 683 32.31 -8.65 18.64
CA VAL A 683 33.58 -8.71 17.88
C VAL A 683 33.85 -10.05 17.16
N ALA A 684 32.99 -11.07 17.29
CA ALA A 684 33.25 -12.40 16.71
C ALA A 684 32.33 -12.77 15.53
N LEU A 685 32.44 -12.06 14.40
CA LEU A 685 32.00 -12.57 13.10
C LEU A 685 33.20 -12.59 12.12
N PRO A 686 33.53 -13.73 11.47
CA PRO A 686 34.58 -13.75 10.48
C PRO A 686 34.14 -12.98 9.24
N ARG A 687 34.84 -11.87 8.92
CA ARG A 687 34.66 -11.17 7.65
C ARG A 687 35.05 -12.12 6.49
N PRO A 688 34.22 -12.30 5.46
CA PRO A 688 34.62 -13.07 4.28
C PRO A 688 35.76 -12.35 3.55
N ASN A 689 36.82 -13.09 3.24
CA ASN A 689 37.98 -12.64 2.47
C ASN A 689 37.58 -12.17 1.06
N LEU A 690 37.28 -10.88 0.90
CA LEU A 690 37.20 -10.20 -0.40
C LEU A 690 38.56 -9.56 -0.76
N GLN A 691 39.60 -10.38 -0.89
CA GLN A 691 40.85 -9.98 -1.55
C GLN A 691 41.37 -11.11 -2.45
N LYS A 692 40.80 -11.22 -3.66
CA LYS A 692 41.49 -11.71 -4.88
C LYS A 692 40.57 -11.62 -6.10
N LYS A 693 40.43 -10.42 -6.64
CA LYS A 693 40.19 -10.14 -8.08
C LYS A 693 39.98 -8.64 -8.21
N LEU A 694 41.04 -7.91 -8.53
CA LEU A 694 41.06 -6.63 -9.27
C LEU A 694 42.50 -6.12 -9.26
N SER A 695 43.39 -6.86 -9.94
CA SER A 695 44.68 -6.35 -10.37
C SER A 695 44.69 -6.38 -11.90
N ARG A 696 44.18 -5.31 -12.51
CA ARG A 696 44.51 -4.82 -13.87
C ARG A 696 43.53 -3.71 -14.25
N GLY A 697 44.03 -2.48 -14.43
CA GLY A 697 43.29 -1.42 -15.13
C GLY A 697 43.47 -0.01 -14.57
N SER A 698 44.54 0.66 -15.01
CA SER A 698 44.65 2.11 -15.28
C SER A 698 44.38 3.14 -14.18
N SER A 699 45.45 3.88 -13.88
CA SER A 699 45.51 5.13 -13.15
C SER A 699 44.67 6.25 -13.78
N MET A 700 43.94 7.02 -12.96
CA MET A 700 43.86 8.48 -13.14
C MET A 700 43.60 9.16 -11.79
N HIS A 701 44.46 10.13 -11.49
CA HIS A 701 44.44 10.97 -10.30
C HIS A 701 43.16 11.80 -10.15
N ARG A 702 42.68 11.96 -8.91
CA ARG A 702 42.31 13.27 -8.33
C ARG A 702 42.35 13.20 -6.80
N ARG A 703 42.96 14.23 -6.21
CA ARG A 703 43.39 14.40 -4.81
C ARG A 703 42.20 14.56 -3.85
N ALA A 704 42.27 13.94 -2.68
CA ALA A 704 41.58 14.33 -1.45
C ALA A 704 42.64 14.75 -0.40
N PRO A 705 42.44 15.80 0.40
CA PRO A 705 43.43 16.24 1.38
C PRO A 705 43.39 15.38 2.64
N GLN A 706 44.58 15.00 3.13
CA GLN A 706 44.83 14.48 4.46
C GLN A 706 44.69 15.61 5.50
N TYR A 707 44.04 15.33 6.64
CA TYR A 707 44.40 15.98 7.91
C TYR A 707 44.46 14.94 9.03
N SER A 708 45.53 15.09 9.80
CA SER A 708 46.06 14.24 10.86
C SER A 708 45.31 14.38 12.19
N ALA A 709 45.38 13.32 12.97
CA ALA A 709 45.02 13.29 14.39
C ALA A 709 45.94 14.18 15.25
N GLY A 710 45.36 14.68 16.35
CA GLY A 710 46.06 15.30 17.48
C GLY A 710 45.50 16.68 17.79
N THR A 711 44.82 16.84 18.93
CA THR A 711 45.18 17.75 20.04
C THR A 711 44.15 17.57 21.17
N GLU A 712 44.64 17.31 22.39
CA GLU A 712 43.92 17.39 23.66
C GLU A 712 43.33 18.79 23.89
N MET A 713 42.22 18.91 24.62
CA MET A 713 41.87 20.19 25.23
C MET A 713 41.20 20.04 26.60
N ALA A 714 42.03 20.36 27.59
CA ALA A 714 41.80 21.07 28.85
C ALA A 714 40.38 21.21 29.44
N ILE A 715 40.32 20.80 30.70
CA ILE A 715 39.33 21.07 31.74
C ILE A 715 39.32 22.58 32.09
N VAL A 716 38.14 23.18 32.19
CA VAL A 716 37.92 24.43 32.96
C VAL A 716 36.63 24.27 33.78
N ASP A 717 36.81 24.23 35.10
CA ASP A 717 35.80 24.36 36.15
C ASP A 717 35.18 25.76 36.16
N VAL A 718 33.84 25.85 36.24
CA VAL A 718 33.15 26.97 36.90
C VAL A 718 31.81 26.50 37.49
N ALA A 719 31.62 26.74 38.79
CA ALA A 719 30.33 26.83 39.47
C ALA A 719 30.28 28.19 40.24
N PRO A 720 29.17 28.57 40.89
CA PRO A 720 27.91 29.05 40.33
C PRO A 720 27.54 30.47 40.86
N SER A 721 26.77 31.29 40.12
CA SER A 721 26.05 32.43 40.74
C SER A 721 24.85 32.97 39.94
N SER A 722 23.74 33.10 40.68
CA SER A 722 22.66 34.10 40.61
C SER A 722 22.01 34.48 39.26
N ARG A 723 20.75 34.03 39.10
CA ARG A 723 19.73 34.63 38.21
C ARG A 723 19.37 36.06 38.65
N PRO A 724 18.94 36.91 37.69
CA PRO A 724 17.75 37.72 37.90
C PRO A 724 16.72 37.57 36.77
N SER A 725 15.46 37.71 37.18
CA SER A 725 14.20 37.73 36.42
C SER A 725 14.05 38.94 35.50
N ILE A 726 13.49 38.74 34.31
CA ILE A 726 13.00 39.83 33.44
C ILE A 726 11.47 39.81 33.41
N ASN A 727 10.90 40.79 34.12
CA ASN A 727 9.60 41.39 33.87
C ASN A 727 9.81 42.62 32.96
N ARG A 728 8.76 42.97 32.21
CA ARG A 728 8.58 44.14 31.31
C ARG A 728 8.97 43.93 29.85
N LEU A 729 7.95 43.60 29.05
CA LEU A 729 7.60 44.32 27.83
C LEU A 729 6.10 44.07 27.58
N MET A 730 5.26 44.96 28.12
CA MET A 730 3.89 45.18 27.67
C MET A 730 3.80 46.64 27.25
N GLY A 731 3.16 46.85 26.11
CA GLY A 731 2.83 48.13 25.51
C GLY A 731 1.98 47.87 24.28
N ASP A 732 0.68 47.66 24.55
CA ASP A 732 -0.49 47.99 23.75
C ASP A 732 -0.59 47.49 22.30
N LEU A 733 -1.60 46.65 22.04
CA LEU A 733 -2.76 47.05 21.22
C LEU A 733 -3.81 45.92 21.14
N ASP A 734 -5.05 46.37 21.22
CA ASP A 734 -6.30 45.63 21.41
C ASP A 734 -6.69 44.67 20.29
N ILE A 735 -7.45 43.65 20.71
CA ILE A 735 -8.24 42.75 19.87
C ILE A 735 -9.63 43.38 19.72
N GLU A 736 -10.03 43.68 18.49
CA GLU A 736 -11.44 43.71 18.10
C GLU A 736 -11.65 42.93 16.80
N GLU A 737 -12.79 42.25 16.82
CA GLU A 737 -13.47 41.43 15.81
C GLU A 737 -13.26 41.86 14.35
N LEU A 738 -13.22 40.88 13.43
CA LEU A 738 -13.92 40.99 12.15
C LEU A 738 -14.03 39.64 11.43
N GLU A 739 -15.29 39.28 11.18
CA GLU A 739 -15.75 38.27 10.24
C GLU A 739 -15.12 38.42 8.85
N VAL A 740 -14.90 37.31 8.15
CA VAL A 740 -14.87 37.32 6.68
C VAL A 740 -15.81 36.24 6.15
N VAL A 741 -16.99 36.73 5.79
CA VAL A 741 -17.95 36.16 4.85
C VAL A 741 -17.29 35.99 3.47
N GLY A 742 -17.58 34.90 2.79
CA GLY A 742 -17.08 34.64 1.44
C GLY A 742 -17.69 35.54 0.36
N SER A 743 -16.99 35.67 -0.78
CA SER A 743 -17.54 35.44 -2.12
C SER A 743 -16.57 35.89 -3.24
N THR A 744 -16.57 35.07 -4.29
CA THR A 744 -16.46 35.39 -5.73
C THR A 744 -15.11 35.72 -6.41
N ASN A 745 -14.98 35.02 -7.54
CA ASN A 745 -14.24 35.30 -8.78
C ASN A 745 -12.73 35.03 -8.78
N ILE A 746 -12.35 33.90 -9.41
CA ILE A 746 -11.74 33.81 -10.75
C ILE A 746 -12.06 32.44 -11.34
#